data_AF-A0A1S4GZJ8-F1
#
_entry.id   AF-A0A1S4GZJ8-F1
#
_cell.length_a   1.000
_cell.length_b   1.000
_cell.length_c   1.000
_cell.angle_alpha   90.00
_cell.angle_beta   90.00
_cell.angle_gamma   90.00
#
_symmetry.space_group_name_H-M   'P 1'
#
loop_
_entity.id
_entity.type
_entity.pdbx_description
1 polymer ?
#
loop_
_entity_poly.entity_id
_entity_poly.type
_entity_poly.pdbx_seq_one_letter_code
_entity_poly.pdbx_strand_id
1 'polypeptide(L)'
;MYYSVKQYLLLMGCLYLVTQIRGQDEDQLLCGRRKVQTNSMNNNGDAIAGHWPWYAAIYHRKGEKQEYACGGSILDETTILTASNCVYTPSGVISAALVTVHVGQIHPKQASAYAQMYDVREIVVHPGFSEASTINDIALIKLTASITLTTEYVQPVCLWTMDSALELIVGRNGTVVGFGPNERRDVVSGEQLQQATIGVVDPQTCIASDPAIFGTHLPVETFCGKGLQNGAGACNGDSGDGLFFEVSGQWFVRGLVARLQPVRESDGLCDPLQYTVYTDVAKYVDWIKRYVDPRVLPVENGVLTMGVEHEEKLRRLFNFDSCGLTSSVALYGQHNLTLPWLGEAMVPPNADSVRCIVTLISDRYAVGPAHCFVGGTPYISLDSVVLNDYLECYSNGNESSTCTALKQKRKIQRVIVHPNYGQNNSTDNIALIELLSPANTSHPNVLPICMPVMPELRTQTKTNLHVATAEMHGAVAKNVPVRYLEPDECTKVYAEEQIVLNLDLHKRLCAVVESWEDEEACKPLVAGAPLQEMKLFGGKEQYFLRGFELAGLACRSSAPAIYHCIEPYVDWILYNMMRYNVVEETDVPGAEITPPTLESEWNKLQQQPGSDNLHLFNLDTCGLFSLESNSQTGKEATFAPWIVSFDKVHKRSANVNEVISSTAVLISEWYALAAKTSVQKNVVSRYLVLGVGSHFDTFFADIKNIILPPPDHPRQLFALIELLEPADLTIPHIKPICLPFLNGLHRNKPAEVILSTRLINSFKKLKTTDYQRCLRQLLYIDQPITFDTEPSCAVEDLEDVYQASLASDPGSPFQAAVWYGERPRYFLYGMHVNESSIFSILYHGPYLFHKIEQADVAWIMENVRKNERQSSFPSKVRNERVTLNPVQRNASRRALLKINGTCGVSTNRYPTPWIVALVNKPSFGFPLGYVTLISDRFVVGPVYGCDGDSSTVCPLFVRFDGLPEPFIAIDKVFVHPQYDAANHANDNALARLAAAVDTSLPNVQPICLPISDTIRSYDLSSLSMDYYDSSLWGYNVVNAGDRYIDHTDCQQRWEGLKVQLSVDRTNHCVTRKRTIEEDALIDIRIGFALHSRQSAALSEREYLRGFAVFKAMHAKSYYPDVYINTDAYLDWILDTMEQRPALPFDLREKLIFSDK
;
A
#
# COMPACT_ATOMS: atom_id res chain seq x y z
N MET A 1 -9.63 10.30 81.39
CA MET A 1 -10.80 10.47 80.50
C MET A 1 -10.43 10.82 79.04
N TYR A 2 -9.26 10.41 78.52
CA TYR A 2 -8.90 10.62 77.09
C TYR A 2 -8.63 9.31 76.32
N TYR A 3 -8.72 8.17 77.00
CA TYR A 3 -8.36 6.84 76.45
C TYR A 3 -9.55 5.93 76.10
N SER A 4 -10.79 6.29 76.46
CA SER A 4 -11.97 5.43 76.25
C SER A 4 -12.78 5.76 74.98
N VAL A 5 -12.65 6.97 74.43
CA VAL A 5 -13.40 7.40 73.22
C VAL A 5 -12.73 6.92 71.92
N LYS A 6 -11.39 6.83 71.88
CA LYS A 6 -10.67 6.30 70.71
C LYS A 6 -10.94 4.82 70.45
N GLN A 7 -11.12 4.02 71.52
CA GLN A 7 -11.39 2.58 71.40
C GLN A 7 -12.82 2.29 70.93
N TYR A 8 -13.80 3.10 71.35
CA TYR A 8 -15.18 3.00 70.86
C TYR A 8 -15.34 3.48 69.40
N LEU A 9 -14.60 4.52 68.99
CA LEU A 9 -14.58 4.97 67.59
C LEU A 9 -13.86 3.99 66.66
N LEU A 10 -12.80 3.31 67.14
CA LEU A 10 -12.12 2.24 66.39
C LEU A 10 -13.00 0.99 66.27
N LEU A 11 -13.74 0.60 67.32
CA LEU A 11 -14.66 -0.54 67.27
C LEU A 11 -15.90 -0.26 66.40
N MET A 12 -16.48 0.94 66.44
CA MET A 12 -17.56 1.33 65.52
C MET A 12 -17.07 1.49 64.09
N GLY A 13 -15.84 1.99 63.88
CA GLY A 13 -15.21 2.06 62.56
C GLY A 13 -14.90 0.67 61.98
N CYS A 14 -14.42 -0.26 62.80
CA CYS A 14 -14.20 -1.65 62.38
C CYS A 14 -15.51 -2.42 62.18
N LEU A 15 -16.57 -2.18 62.99
CA LEU A 15 -17.88 -2.77 62.73
C LEU A 15 -18.53 -2.20 61.46
N TYR A 16 -18.34 -0.91 61.17
CA TYR A 16 -18.81 -0.30 59.91
C TYR A 16 -18.05 -0.84 58.70
N LEU A 17 -16.72 -1.01 58.82
CA LEU A 17 -15.89 -1.65 57.78
C LEU A 17 -16.18 -3.14 57.61
N VAL A 18 -16.47 -3.88 58.69
CA VAL A 18 -16.87 -5.30 58.60
C VAL A 18 -18.30 -5.45 58.06
N THR A 19 -19.19 -4.48 58.27
CA THR A 19 -20.51 -4.46 57.60
C THR A 19 -20.45 -4.00 56.15
N GLN A 20 -19.40 -3.27 55.72
CA GLN A 20 -19.17 -2.93 54.31
C GLN A 20 -18.35 -3.96 53.53
N ILE A 21 -17.69 -4.91 54.21
CA ILE A 21 -16.94 -6.01 53.56
C ILE A 21 -17.78 -7.30 53.48
N ARG A 22 -19.07 -7.27 53.87
CA ARG A 22 -19.95 -8.45 53.88
C ARG A 22 -21.22 -8.34 53.04
N GLY A 23 -21.19 -7.53 51.97
CA GLY A 23 -22.33 -7.45 51.06
C GLY A 23 -21.99 -6.76 49.77
N GLN A 24 -21.29 -7.45 48.86
CA GLN A 24 -21.48 -7.28 47.41
C GLN A 24 -20.85 -8.38 46.53
N ASP A 25 -20.64 -9.59 47.06
CA ASP A 25 -20.09 -10.72 46.27
C ASP A 25 -20.89 -12.02 46.42
N GLU A 26 -22.18 -11.91 46.78
CA GLU A 26 -23.15 -13.00 46.68
C GLU A 26 -24.43 -12.44 46.04
N ASP A 27 -24.61 -12.73 44.75
CA ASP A 27 -25.89 -13.02 44.09
C ASP A 27 -25.77 -12.73 42.57
N GLN A 28 -24.89 -13.43 41.85
CA GLN A 28 -25.06 -13.55 40.39
C GLN A 28 -25.96 -14.75 40.11
N LEU A 29 -26.99 -14.57 39.29
CA LEU A 29 -27.88 -15.68 38.91
C LEU A 29 -27.16 -16.56 37.87
N LEU A 30 -26.83 -17.80 38.24
CA LEU A 30 -26.19 -18.76 37.34
C LEU A 30 -27.14 -19.14 36.18
N CYS A 31 -26.85 -18.63 34.98
CA CYS A 31 -27.62 -18.89 33.76
C CYS A 31 -26.91 -19.88 32.82
N GLY A 32 -27.66 -20.47 31.88
CA GLY A 32 -27.12 -21.19 30.73
C GLY A 32 -26.35 -22.48 31.03
N ARG A 33 -26.38 -23.00 32.26
CA ARG A 33 -25.62 -24.21 32.66
C ARG A 33 -26.51 -25.35 33.09
N ARG A 34 -26.73 -26.28 32.16
CA ARG A 34 -27.47 -27.51 32.40
C ARG A 34 -26.81 -28.33 33.51
N LYS A 35 -27.61 -28.85 34.43
CA LYS A 35 -27.12 -29.79 35.45
C LYS A 35 -27.21 -31.24 35.00
N VAL A 36 -28.11 -31.54 34.06
CA VAL A 36 -28.13 -32.81 33.35
C VAL A 36 -27.09 -32.76 32.23
N GLN A 37 -26.00 -33.54 32.37
CA GLN A 37 -24.97 -33.71 31.34
C GLN A 37 -25.04 -35.14 30.75
N THR A 38 -25.02 -35.25 29.42
CA THR A 38 -25.04 -36.55 28.71
C THR A 38 -23.92 -36.61 27.67
N ASN A 39 -23.27 -37.77 27.52
CA ASN A 39 -22.11 -37.97 26.64
C ASN A 39 -22.42 -37.93 25.13
N SER A 40 -23.69 -37.96 24.72
CA SER A 40 -24.12 -37.80 23.33
C SER A 40 -25.54 -37.22 23.32
N MET A 41 -25.67 -35.97 22.90
CA MET A 41 -26.97 -35.32 22.67
C MET A 41 -27.38 -35.61 21.23
N ASN A 42 -28.53 -36.25 21.02
CA ASN A 42 -29.11 -36.27 19.68
C ASN A 42 -29.58 -34.86 19.37
N ASN A 43 -28.94 -34.17 18.42
CA ASN A 43 -29.20 -32.75 18.18
C ASN A 43 -30.53 -32.50 17.44
N ASN A 44 -31.20 -33.56 16.95
CA ASN A 44 -32.48 -33.49 16.26
C ASN A 44 -33.48 -34.54 16.78
N GLY A 45 -34.74 -34.16 17.01
CA GLY A 45 -35.83 -35.03 17.46
C GLY A 45 -36.31 -34.77 18.90
N ASP A 46 -36.78 -35.81 19.59
CA ASP A 46 -37.34 -35.68 20.95
C ASP A 46 -36.32 -35.12 21.96
N ALA A 47 -36.67 -34.01 22.61
CA ALA A 47 -35.88 -33.38 23.65
C ALA A 47 -35.98 -34.15 24.97
N ILE A 48 -34.85 -34.32 25.65
CA ILE A 48 -34.76 -35.04 26.92
C ILE A 48 -35.04 -34.09 28.10
N ALA A 49 -35.71 -34.58 29.14
CA ALA A 49 -35.97 -33.82 30.36
C ALA A 49 -34.66 -33.27 30.98
N GLY A 50 -34.62 -31.96 31.24
CA GLY A 50 -33.46 -31.28 31.82
C GLY A 50 -32.39 -30.84 30.81
N HIS A 51 -32.52 -31.18 29.53
CA HIS A 51 -31.64 -30.66 28.48
C HIS A 51 -31.94 -29.20 28.12
N TRP A 52 -33.20 -28.77 28.21
CA TRP A 52 -33.60 -27.39 27.91
C TRP A 52 -34.38 -26.79 29.09
N PRO A 53 -33.72 -26.64 30.26
CA PRO A 53 -34.39 -26.27 31.50
C PRO A 53 -34.89 -24.82 31.50
N TRP A 54 -34.48 -24.02 30.52
CA TRP A 54 -34.93 -22.65 30.29
C TRP A 54 -36.11 -22.53 29.34
N TYR A 55 -36.62 -23.62 28.78
CA TYR A 55 -37.79 -23.57 27.90
C TYR A 55 -39.06 -23.25 28.71
N ALA A 56 -39.85 -22.29 28.20
CA ALA A 56 -41.12 -21.89 28.78
C ALA A 56 -42.23 -22.01 27.73
N ALA A 57 -43.31 -22.71 28.05
CA ALA A 57 -44.49 -22.82 27.20
C ALA A 57 -45.54 -21.80 27.61
N ILE A 58 -46.04 -21.03 26.64
CA ILE A 58 -47.01 -19.95 26.85
C ILE A 58 -48.38 -20.44 26.39
N TYR A 59 -49.37 -20.35 27.28
CA TYR A 59 -50.75 -20.76 27.02
C TYR A 59 -51.70 -19.59 27.09
N HIS A 60 -52.67 -19.55 26.19
CA HIS A 60 -53.79 -18.62 26.20
C HIS A 60 -55.05 -19.28 26.74
N ARG A 61 -55.77 -18.59 27.61
CA ARG A 61 -57.04 -19.04 28.19
C ARG A 61 -58.20 -18.64 27.28
N LYS A 62 -58.94 -19.63 26.79
CA LYS A 62 -60.14 -19.46 25.95
C LYS A 62 -61.31 -20.19 26.59
N GLY A 63 -62.10 -19.46 27.39
CA GLY A 63 -63.11 -20.05 28.27
C GLY A 63 -62.47 -20.89 29.38
N GLU A 64 -62.91 -22.14 29.56
CA GLU A 64 -62.33 -23.07 30.54
C GLU A 64 -61.10 -23.84 30.02
N LYS A 65 -60.71 -23.66 28.74
CA LYS A 65 -59.58 -24.38 28.13
C LYS A 65 -58.34 -23.50 28.05
N GLN A 66 -57.17 -24.11 28.28
CA GLN A 66 -55.86 -23.54 27.98
C GLN A 66 -55.36 -24.10 26.65
N GLU A 67 -55.01 -23.22 25.72
CA GLU A 67 -54.47 -23.57 24.40
C GLU A 67 -53.01 -23.11 24.33
N TYR A 68 -52.10 -23.99 23.90
CA TYR A 68 -50.69 -23.63 23.67
C TYR A 68 -50.62 -22.59 22.56
N ALA A 69 -49.90 -21.50 22.80
CA ALA A 69 -49.81 -20.37 21.87
C ALA A 69 -48.41 -20.24 21.26
N CYS A 70 -47.39 -20.22 22.11
CA CYS A 70 -45.99 -19.93 21.76
C CYS A 70 -45.04 -20.54 22.79
N GLY A 71 -43.75 -20.54 22.50
CA GLY A 71 -42.73 -20.75 23.52
C GLY A 71 -41.99 -19.48 23.91
N GLY A 72 -40.99 -19.68 24.76
CA GLY A 72 -40.22 -18.62 25.38
C GLY A 72 -39.04 -19.17 26.18
N SER A 73 -38.23 -18.25 26.71
CA SER A 73 -37.00 -18.57 27.45
C SER A 73 -37.00 -17.91 28.83
N ILE A 74 -36.68 -18.67 29.86
CA ILE A 74 -36.50 -18.16 31.24
C ILE A 74 -35.22 -17.32 31.28
N LEU A 75 -35.32 -16.03 31.61
CA LEU A 75 -34.16 -15.15 31.81
C LEU A 75 -33.78 -15.05 33.29
N ASP A 76 -34.78 -14.87 34.15
CA ASP A 76 -34.62 -14.79 35.60
C ASP A 76 -35.83 -15.43 36.31
N GLU A 77 -35.89 -15.35 37.63
CA GLU A 77 -36.95 -15.93 38.45
C GLU A 77 -38.35 -15.40 38.10
N THR A 78 -38.49 -14.24 37.47
CA THR A 78 -39.80 -13.61 37.21
C THR A 78 -40.02 -13.25 35.74
N THR A 79 -39.06 -13.54 34.86
CA THR A 79 -39.03 -12.99 33.50
C THR A 79 -38.85 -14.06 32.44
N ILE A 80 -39.78 -14.06 31.50
CA ILE A 80 -39.71 -14.88 30.29
C ILE A 80 -39.51 -13.98 29.07
N LEU A 81 -38.57 -14.34 28.20
CA LEU A 81 -38.36 -13.77 26.89
C LEU A 81 -39.19 -14.53 25.85
N THR A 82 -39.93 -13.81 25.01
CA THR A 82 -40.71 -14.40 23.90
C THR A 82 -40.84 -13.39 22.75
N ALA A 83 -41.56 -13.73 21.69
CA ALA A 83 -41.85 -12.84 20.58
C ALA A 83 -43.08 -11.96 20.87
N SER A 84 -43.16 -10.77 20.27
CA SER A 84 -44.28 -9.85 20.49
C SER A 84 -45.58 -10.36 19.88
N ASN A 85 -45.49 -11.01 18.72
CA ASN A 85 -46.61 -11.64 18.04
C ASN A 85 -47.35 -12.69 18.89
N CYS A 86 -46.72 -13.23 19.93
CA CYS A 86 -47.31 -14.19 20.86
C CYS A 86 -48.29 -13.56 21.85
N VAL A 87 -48.13 -12.28 22.16
CA VAL A 87 -48.89 -11.59 23.21
C VAL A 87 -49.61 -10.34 22.71
N TYR A 88 -49.60 -10.11 21.39
CA TYR A 88 -50.17 -8.95 20.74
C TYR A 88 -51.14 -9.39 19.62
N THR A 89 -52.31 -8.77 19.57
CA THR A 89 -53.38 -9.06 18.59
C THR A 89 -53.79 -7.77 17.87
N PRO A 90 -54.68 -7.80 16.87
CA PRO A 90 -55.21 -6.58 16.25
C PRO A 90 -55.92 -5.63 17.24
N SER A 91 -56.34 -6.15 18.39
CA SER A 91 -56.97 -5.37 19.48
C SER A 91 -55.96 -4.83 20.51
N GLY A 92 -54.65 -5.02 20.27
CA GLY A 92 -53.56 -4.64 21.18
C GLY A 92 -53.01 -5.82 21.99
N VAL A 93 -52.28 -5.49 23.06
CA VAL A 93 -51.68 -6.45 24.00
C VAL A 93 -52.77 -7.28 24.68
N ILE A 94 -52.62 -8.60 24.72
CA ILE A 94 -53.56 -9.51 25.39
C ILE A 94 -53.56 -9.22 26.90
N SER A 95 -54.73 -9.34 27.54
CA SER A 95 -54.81 -9.20 29.00
C SER A 95 -53.96 -10.28 29.69
N ALA A 96 -53.10 -9.86 30.63
CA ALA A 96 -52.25 -10.76 31.43
C ALA A 96 -53.05 -11.90 32.10
N ALA A 97 -54.31 -11.67 32.48
CA ALA A 97 -55.18 -12.67 33.09
C ALA A 97 -55.58 -13.83 32.14
N LEU A 98 -55.34 -13.68 30.84
CA LEU A 98 -55.59 -14.69 29.81
C LEU A 98 -54.33 -15.46 29.43
N VAL A 99 -53.17 -15.14 30.01
CA VAL A 99 -51.88 -15.77 29.69
C VAL A 99 -51.36 -16.53 30.91
N THR A 100 -50.88 -17.75 30.70
CA THR A 100 -50.24 -18.57 31.72
C THR A 100 -48.95 -19.18 31.17
N VAL A 101 -47.90 -19.23 31.99
CA VAL A 101 -46.57 -19.74 31.61
C VAL A 101 -46.29 -21.05 32.34
N HIS A 102 -45.91 -22.08 31.59
CA HIS A 102 -45.56 -23.39 32.12
C HIS A 102 -44.06 -23.65 31.86
N VAL A 103 -43.29 -23.93 32.91
CA VAL A 103 -41.84 -24.24 32.83
C VAL A 103 -41.56 -25.65 33.33
N GLY A 104 -40.46 -26.27 32.88
CA GLY A 104 -40.15 -27.67 33.25
C GLY A 104 -41.13 -28.69 32.65
N GLN A 105 -41.80 -28.35 31.55
CA GLN A 105 -42.75 -29.22 30.86
C GLN A 105 -42.07 -29.90 29.67
N ILE A 106 -42.12 -31.24 29.58
CA ILE A 106 -41.61 -32.00 28.42
C ILE A 106 -42.75 -32.57 27.57
N HIS A 107 -43.88 -32.92 28.18
CA HIS A 107 -45.07 -33.41 27.48
C HIS A 107 -46.22 -32.44 27.74
N PRO A 108 -46.79 -31.75 26.73
CA PRO A 108 -47.76 -30.68 26.96
C PRO A 108 -49.12 -31.18 27.45
N LYS A 109 -49.41 -32.48 27.28
CA LYS A 109 -50.68 -33.13 27.68
C LYS A 109 -50.60 -33.98 28.95
N GLN A 110 -49.41 -34.13 29.55
CA GLN A 110 -49.20 -34.98 30.74
C GLN A 110 -48.70 -34.14 31.92
N ALA A 111 -49.21 -34.43 33.13
CA ALA A 111 -48.70 -33.79 34.34
C ALA A 111 -47.25 -34.25 34.60
N SER A 112 -46.34 -33.30 34.76
CA SER A 112 -44.94 -33.57 35.13
C SER A 112 -44.70 -33.21 36.60
N ALA A 113 -43.92 -34.04 37.30
CA ALA A 113 -43.57 -33.79 38.70
C ALA A 113 -42.65 -32.57 38.89
N TYR A 114 -42.02 -32.09 37.82
CA TYR A 114 -41.10 -30.95 37.82
C TYR A 114 -41.63 -29.74 37.04
N ALA A 115 -42.87 -29.80 36.53
CA ALA A 115 -43.51 -28.67 35.87
C ALA A 115 -44.04 -27.66 36.89
N GLN A 116 -43.91 -26.37 36.56
CA GLN A 116 -44.40 -25.27 37.37
C GLN A 116 -45.24 -24.34 36.49
N MET A 117 -46.41 -23.93 37.00
CA MET A 117 -47.37 -23.10 36.29
C MET A 117 -47.49 -21.75 36.98
N TYR A 118 -47.38 -20.67 36.22
CA TYR A 118 -47.39 -19.30 36.72
C TYR A 118 -48.39 -18.42 35.98
N ASP A 119 -49.15 -17.63 36.75
CA ASP A 119 -49.96 -16.54 36.20
C ASP A 119 -49.07 -15.34 35.84
N VAL A 120 -49.52 -14.54 34.87
CA VAL A 120 -48.81 -13.36 34.39
C VAL A 120 -49.24 -12.09 35.12
N ARG A 121 -48.27 -11.31 35.59
CA ARG A 121 -48.45 -9.99 36.21
C ARG A 121 -48.51 -8.88 35.17
N GLU A 122 -47.58 -8.89 34.23
CA GLU A 122 -47.39 -7.82 33.25
C GLU A 122 -46.79 -8.38 31.95
N ILE A 123 -47.20 -7.80 30.83
CA ILE A 123 -46.66 -8.10 29.50
C ILE A 123 -46.03 -6.82 28.95
N VAL A 124 -44.74 -6.88 28.64
CA VAL A 124 -43.95 -5.76 28.13
C VAL A 124 -43.59 -6.02 26.67
N VAL A 125 -44.34 -5.40 25.76
CA VAL A 125 -44.10 -5.47 24.31
C VAL A 125 -43.12 -4.37 23.90
N HIS A 126 -42.21 -4.65 22.97
CA HIS A 126 -41.28 -3.64 22.48
C HIS A 126 -42.06 -2.46 21.86
N PRO A 127 -41.77 -1.19 22.21
CA PRO A 127 -42.59 -0.04 21.80
C PRO A 127 -42.63 0.21 20.29
N GLY A 128 -41.61 -0.27 19.56
CA GLY A 128 -41.55 -0.20 18.10
C GLY A 128 -42.21 -1.38 17.37
N PHE A 129 -42.88 -2.29 18.08
CA PHE A 129 -43.58 -3.42 17.46
C PHE A 129 -44.94 -2.99 16.88
N SER A 130 -45.32 -3.59 15.76
CA SER A 130 -46.64 -3.42 15.14
C SER A 130 -47.03 -4.73 14.46
N GLU A 131 -48.30 -5.15 14.58
CA GLU A 131 -48.77 -6.40 13.97
C GLU A 131 -48.64 -6.42 12.43
N ALA A 132 -48.64 -5.25 11.79
CA ALA A 132 -48.46 -5.13 10.35
C ALA A 132 -46.99 -5.30 9.90
N SER A 133 -46.06 -5.48 10.83
CA SER A 133 -44.62 -5.56 10.60
C SER A 133 -43.97 -6.70 11.38
N THR A 134 -42.84 -7.18 10.88
CA THR A 134 -41.96 -8.18 11.54
C THR A 134 -40.82 -7.50 12.31
N ILE A 135 -40.76 -6.17 12.30
CA ILE A 135 -39.75 -5.38 13.00
C ILE A 135 -40.04 -5.40 14.51
N ASN A 136 -39.00 -5.53 15.32
CA ASN A 136 -39.08 -5.51 16.79
C ASN A 136 -39.98 -6.61 17.39
N ASP A 137 -40.04 -7.80 16.79
CA ASP A 137 -40.85 -8.94 17.27
C ASP A 137 -40.23 -9.60 18.51
N ILE A 138 -40.25 -8.88 19.64
CA ILE A 138 -39.68 -9.28 20.94
C ILE A 138 -40.49 -8.72 22.12
N ALA A 139 -40.79 -9.55 23.11
CA ALA A 139 -41.56 -9.18 24.31
C ALA A 139 -41.03 -9.86 25.57
N LEU A 140 -41.34 -9.29 26.73
CA LEU A 140 -41.06 -9.87 28.04
C LEU A 140 -42.36 -10.11 28.80
N ILE A 141 -42.46 -11.26 29.45
CA ILE A 141 -43.57 -11.61 30.34
C ILE A 141 -43.06 -11.62 31.78
N LYS A 142 -43.73 -10.86 32.65
CA LYS A 142 -43.47 -10.79 34.08
C LYS A 142 -44.46 -11.66 34.85
N LEU A 143 -43.96 -12.59 35.64
CA LEU A 143 -44.76 -13.53 36.40
C LEU A 143 -45.25 -12.93 37.73
N THR A 144 -46.36 -13.45 38.26
CA THR A 144 -46.90 -13.05 39.57
C THR A 144 -46.12 -13.60 40.76
N ALA A 145 -45.40 -14.71 40.56
CA ALA A 145 -44.57 -15.37 41.55
C ALA A 145 -43.22 -15.78 40.95
N SER A 146 -42.19 -15.87 41.80
CA SER A 146 -40.85 -16.31 41.40
C SER A 146 -40.83 -17.80 41.05
N ILE A 147 -40.21 -18.12 39.91
CA ILE A 147 -39.91 -19.48 39.46
C ILE A 147 -39.00 -20.14 40.48
N THR A 148 -39.39 -21.33 40.94
CA THR A 148 -38.49 -22.17 41.72
C THR A 148 -37.46 -22.79 40.78
N LEU A 149 -36.28 -22.18 40.68
CA LEU A 149 -35.19 -22.68 39.85
C LEU A 149 -34.66 -24.01 40.41
N THR A 150 -35.32 -25.11 40.06
CA THR A 150 -34.89 -26.46 40.45
C THR A 150 -33.56 -26.76 39.81
N THR A 151 -32.72 -27.52 40.52
CA THR A 151 -31.35 -27.71 40.05
C THR A 151 -31.28 -28.40 38.69
N GLU A 152 -32.21 -29.27 38.29
CA GLU A 152 -32.03 -30.10 37.09
C GLU A 152 -32.99 -29.80 35.92
N TYR A 153 -34.18 -29.23 36.16
CA TYR A 153 -35.24 -29.14 35.15
C TYR A 153 -35.74 -27.73 34.84
N VAL A 154 -35.47 -26.75 35.71
CA VAL A 154 -35.94 -25.37 35.56
C VAL A 154 -34.81 -24.42 35.90
N GLN A 155 -34.22 -23.78 34.89
CA GLN A 155 -33.03 -22.92 35.02
C GLN A 155 -33.12 -21.74 34.04
N PRO A 156 -32.46 -20.61 34.30
CA PRO A 156 -32.43 -19.50 33.35
C PRO A 156 -31.40 -19.75 32.23
N VAL A 157 -31.64 -19.18 31.05
CA VAL A 157 -30.65 -19.08 29.95
C VAL A 157 -29.92 -17.75 30.02
N CYS A 158 -28.70 -17.69 29.48
CA CYS A 158 -27.98 -16.42 29.42
C CYS A 158 -28.43 -15.57 28.22
N LEU A 159 -28.49 -14.26 28.44
CA LEU A 159 -28.65 -13.29 27.36
C LEU A 159 -27.34 -13.14 26.58
N TRP A 160 -27.42 -13.11 25.25
CA TRP A 160 -26.28 -12.79 24.40
C TRP A 160 -25.90 -11.31 24.56
N THR A 161 -25.09 -11.01 25.56
CA THR A 161 -24.59 -9.67 25.92
C THR A 161 -23.17 -9.41 25.39
N MET A 162 -22.61 -10.37 24.65
CA MET A 162 -21.38 -10.25 23.89
C MET A 162 -21.61 -9.41 22.62
N ASP A 163 -20.67 -9.44 21.68
CA ASP A 163 -20.75 -8.70 20.42
C ASP A 163 -22.02 -9.05 19.60
N SER A 164 -22.69 -8.00 19.11
CA SER A 164 -23.92 -8.08 18.33
C SER A 164 -23.67 -8.28 16.83
N ALA A 165 -22.42 -8.31 16.37
CA ALA A 165 -22.05 -8.59 14.98
C ALA A 165 -22.63 -9.93 14.50
N LEU A 166 -23.35 -9.91 13.37
CA LEU A 166 -24.05 -11.08 12.84
C LEU A 166 -23.05 -12.11 12.27
N GLU A 167 -21.92 -11.63 11.77
CA GLU A 167 -20.81 -12.41 11.21
C GLU A 167 -20.24 -13.44 12.20
N LEU A 168 -20.44 -13.23 13.50
CA LEU A 168 -20.01 -14.15 14.56
C LEU A 168 -20.87 -15.42 14.63
N ILE A 169 -22.06 -15.40 14.04
CA ILE A 169 -22.99 -16.53 14.04
C ILE A 169 -23.33 -17.05 12.65
N VAL A 170 -23.08 -16.29 11.56
CA VAL A 170 -23.23 -16.80 10.19
C VAL A 170 -22.34 -18.03 9.97
N GLY A 171 -22.92 -19.11 9.44
CA GLY A 171 -22.25 -20.40 9.28
C GLY A 171 -22.12 -21.22 10.57
N ARG A 172 -22.65 -20.76 11.72
CA ARG A 172 -22.75 -21.55 12.94
C ARG A 172 -24.08 -22.28 13.02
N ASN A 173 -24.07 -23.38 13.77
CA ASN A 173 -25.25 -24.16 14.11
C ASN A 173 -25.76 -23.77 15.50
N GLY A 174 -27.00 -23.32 15.57
CA GLY A 174 -27.75 -23.16 16.81
C GLY A 174 -28.75 -24.30 17.00
N THR A 175 -29.35 -24.38 18.18
CA THR A 175 -30.43 -25.33 18.44
C THR A 175 -31.72 -24.58 18.79
N VAL A 176 -32.77 -24.85 18.03
CA VAL A 176 -34.13 -24.39 18.33
C VAL A 176 -34.88 -25.52 19.02
N VAL A 177 -35.78 -25.16 19.94
CA VAL A 177 -36.52 -26.11 20.78
C VAL A 177 -37.96 -25.63 20.87
N GLY A 178 -38.92 -26.53 20.64
CA GLY A 178 -40.33 -26.14 20.47
C GLY A 178 -41.33 -27.30 20.55
N PHE A 179 -42.62 -26.96 20.63
CA PHE A 179 -43.76 -27.90 20.59
C PHE A 179 -44.51 -27.90 19.25
N GLY A 180 -43.98 -27.21 18.24
CA GLY A 180 -44.53 -27.12 16.90
C GLY A 180 -44.69 -28.47 16.19
N PRO A 181 -45.53 -28.54 15.14
CA PRO A 181 -45.81 -29.77 14.42
C PRO A 181 -44.55 -30.31 13.71
N ASN A 182 -44.32 -31.62 13.82
CA ASN A 182 -43.25 -32.33 13.12
C ASN A 182 -43.66 -32.71 11.68
N GLU A 183 -42.72 -33.28 10.91
CA GLU A 183 -42.90 -33.71 9.51
C GLU A 183 -44.11 -34.66 9.26
N ARG A 184 -44.67 -35.28 10.31
CA ARG A 184 -45.76 -36.27 10.22
C ARG A 184 -47.17 -35.66 10.22
N ARG A 185 -47.32 -34.33 10.21
CA ARG A 185 -48.60 -33.61 10.05
C ARG A 185 -49.68 -33.87 11.11
N ASP A 186 -49.32 -34.02 12.38
CA ASP A 186 -50.31 -34.05 13.46
C ASP A 186 -50.51 -32.65 14.06
N VAL A 187 -51.66 -32.06 13.77
CA VAL A 187 -52.13 -30.78 14.32
C VAL A 187 -52.14 -30.86 15.84
N VAL A 188 -51.16 -30.19 16.48
CA VAL A 188 -51.00 -30.06 17.94
C VAL A 188 -50.92 -31.40 18.68
N SER A 189 -49.92 -32.22 18.34
CA SER A 189 -49.49 -33.36 19.18
C SER A 189 -47.98 -33.65 19.02
N GLY A 190 -47.11 -32.66 19.23
CA GLY A 190 -45.81 -33.02 19.78
C GLY A 190 -46.08 -33.64 21.15
N GLU A 191 -46.21 -34.97 21.23
CA GLU A 191 -46.40 -35.67 22.51
C GLU A 191 -45.30 -35.25 23.49
N GLN A 192 -44.14 -34.89 22.94
CA GLN A 192 -42.94 -34.48 23.61
C GLN A 192 -42.29 -33.25 22.94
N LEU A 193 -41.58 -32.45 23.73
CA LEU A 193 -40.78 -31.30 23.28
C LEU A 193 -39.76 -31.75 22.23
N GLN A 194 -39.58 -30.98 21.16
CA GLN A 194 -38.64 -31.30 20.08
C GLN A 194 -37.45 -30.35 20.08
N GLN A 195 -36.34 -30.79 19.52
CA GLN A 195 -35.18 -29.95 19.22
C GLN A 195 -34.69 -30.16 17.79
N ALA A 196 -34.16 -29.10 17.17
CA ALA A 196 -33.60 -29.15 15.84
C ALA A 196 -32.36 -28.25 15.69
N THR A 197 -31.40 -28.72 14.91
CA THR A 197 -30.18 -27.97 14.58
C THR A 197 -30.42 -27.06 13.38
N ILE A 198 -30.15 -25.77 13.57
CA ILE A 198 -30.37 -24.71 12.58
C ILE A 198 -29.03 -24.09 12.20
N GLY A 199 -28.69 -24.13 10.92
CA GLY A 199 -27.55 -23.40 10.36
C GLY A 199 -27.94 -21.95 10.04
N VAL A 200 -27.19 -20.99 10.57
CA VAL A 200 -27.42 -19.56 10.33
C VAL A 200 -26.82 -19.12 9.01
N VAL A 201 -27.55 -18.30 8.26
CA VAL A 201 -27.09 -17.68 7.00
C VAL A 201 -27.18 -16.17 7.07
N ASP A 202 -26.48 -15.49 6.17
CA ASP A 202 -26.57 -14.04 6.05
C ASP A 202 -27.92 -13.60 5.43
N PRO A 203 -28.34 -12.34 5.65
CA PRO A 203 -29.61 -11.84 5.15
C PRO A 203 -29.75 -11.86 3.62
N GLN A 204 -28.65 -11.72 2.86
CA GLN A 204 -28.70 -11.72 1.39
C GLN A 204 -29.02 -13.12 0.87
N THR A 205 -28.45 -14.15 1.49
CA THR A 205 -28.78 -15.56 1.18
C THR A 205 -30.27 -15.83 1.39
N CYS A 206 -30.84 -15.29 2.45
CA CYS A 206 -32.28 -15.41 2.73
C CYS A 206 -33.13 -14.69 1.68
N ILE A 207 -32.82 -13.42 1.37
CA ILE A 207 -33.54 -12.63 0.35
C ILE A 207 -33.46 -13.28 -1.03
N ALA A 208 -32.30 -13.81 -1.40
CA ALA A 208 -32.11 -14.48 -2.68
C ALA A 208 -32.91 -15.78 -2.79
N SER A 209 -33.21 -16.44 -1.67
CA SER A 209 -33.95 -17.72 -1.67
C SER A 209 -35.42 -17.56 -2.02
N ASP A 210 -36.08 -16.51 -1.52
CA ASP A 210 -37.45 -16.14 -1.89
C ASP A 210 -37.63 -14.62 -1.80
N PRO A 211 -37.35 -13.89 -2.90
CA PRO A 211 -37.46 -12.44 -2.92
C PRO A 211 -38.88 -11.92 -2.69
N ALA A 212 -39.92 -12.73 -2.95
CA ALA A 212 -41.31 -12.33 -2.76
C ALA A 212 -41.67 -12.31 -1.26
N ILE A 213 -41.16 -13.26 -0.49
CA ILE A 213 -41.40 -13.35 0.96
C ILE A 213 -40.43 -12.45 1.74
N PHE A 214 -39.14 -12.48 1.41
CA PHE A 214 -38.10 -11.81 2.20
C PHE A 214 -37.71 -10.42 1.68
N GLY A 215 -37.90 -10.14 0.39
CA GLY A 215 -37.36 -8.94 -0.28
C GLY A 215 -38.01 -7.61 0.13
N THR A 216 -39.20 -7.63 0.74
CA THR A 216 -39.90 -6.43 1.22
C THR A 216 -40.04 -6.34 2.74
N HIS A 217 -39.63 -7.40 3.47
CA HIS A 217 -40.06 -7.61 4.85
C HIS A 217 -38.99 -8.21 5.80
N LEU A 218 -37.71 -8.24 5.43
CA LEU A 218 -36.61 -8.70 6.32
C LEU A 218 -35.89 -7.51 6.99
N PRO A 219 -36.13 -7.22 8.28
CA PRO A 219 -35.48 -6.12 9.01
C PRO A 219 -34.01 -6.39 9.31
N VAL A 220 -33.23 -5.33 9.56
CA VAL A 220 -31.80 -5.41 9.95
C VAL A 220 -31.61 -6.09 11.31
N GLU A 221 -32.63 -6.04 12.16
CA GLU A 221 -32.67 -6.65 13.49
C GLU A 221 -33.11 -8.13 13.46
N THR A 222 -33.03 -8.77 12.29
CA THR A 222 -33.35 -10.19 12.10
C THR A 222 -32.26 -10.91 11.32
N PHE A 223 -32.19 -12.23 11.47
CA PHE A 223 -31.35 -13.10 10.65
C PHE A 223 -32.12 -14.37 10.26
N CYS A 224 -31.60 -15.11 9.29
CA CYS A 224 -32.23 -16.34 8.82
C CYS A 224 -31.43 -17.58 9.21
N GLY A 225 -32.14 -18.69 9.36
CA GLY A 225 -31.54 -19.99 9.52
C GLY A 225 -32.35 -21.07 8.83
N LYS A 226 -31.70 -22.17 8.48
CA LYS A 226 -32.33 -23.34 7.88
C LYS A 226 -31.90 -24.59 8.62
N GLY A 227 -32.82 -25.53 8.84
CA GLY A 227 -32.46 -26.79 9.45
C GLY A 227 -31.54 -27.61 8.55
N LEU A 228 -30.55 -28.25 9.17
CA LEU A 228 -29.53 -29.02 8.44
C LEU A 228 -30.03 -30.36 7.92
N GLN A 229 -31.12 -30.88 8.51
CA GLN A 229 -31.79 -32.10 8.03
C GLN A 229 -33.05 -31.71 7.26
N ASN A 230 -33.32 -32.43 6.17
CA ASN A 230 -34.53 -32.24 5.38
C ASN A 230 -35.76 -32.40 6.28
N GLY A 231 -36.55 -31.33 6.40
CA GLY A 231 -37.79 -31.35 7.19
C GLY A 231 -37.64 -30.90 8.65
N ALA A 232 -36.42 -30.57 9.10
CA ALA A 232 -36.17 -29.95 10.41
C ALA A 232 -36.21 -28.42 10.30
N GLY A 233 -37.00 -27.75 11.15
CA GLY A 233 -37.13 -26.29 11.18
C GLY A 233 -38.20 -25.84 12.17
N ALA A 234 -38.25 -24.55 12.47
CA ALA A 234 -39.34 -24.00 13.28
C ALA A 234 -40.61 -23.88 12.43
N CYS A 235 -41.76 -24.11 13.05
CA CYS A 235 -43.06 -24.14 12.40
C CYS A 235 -44.13 -23.33 13.13
N ASN A 236 -45.38 -23.45 12.68
CA ASN A 236 -46.55 -22.86 13.31
C ASN A 236 -46.64 -23.28 14.78
N GLY A 237 -46.58 -22.32 15.69
CA GLY A 237 -46.60 -22.54 17.15
C GLY A 237 -45.22 -22.48 17.82
N ASP A 238 -44.14 -22.42 17.04
CA ASP A 238 -42.78 -22.22 17.57
C ASP A 238 -42.40 -20.73 17.66
N SER A 239 -43.32 -19.81 17.38
CA SER A 239 -43.07 -18.37 17.56
C SER A 239 -42.64 -18.09 19.01
N GLY A 240 -41.62 -17.26 19.18
CA GLY A 240 -41.05 -16.96 20.49
C GLY A 240 -40.07 -18.00 21.04
N ASP A 241 -39.90 -19.15 20.37
CA ASP A 241 -38.90 -20.14 20.75
C ASP A 241 -37.48 -19.59 20.59
N GLY A 242 -36.64 -19.90 21.57
CA GLY A 242 -35.25 -19.47 21.57
C GLY A 242 -34.39 -20.30 20.61
N LEU A 243 -33.55 -19.61 19.82
CA LEU A 243 -32.41 -20.21 19.16
C LEU A 243 -31.18 -20.06 20.07
N PHE A 244 -30.71 -21.19 20.58
CA PHE A 244 -29.66 -21.23 21.58
C PHE A 244 -28.31 -21.64 21.00
N PHE A 245 -27.26 -21.01 21.50
CA PHE A 245 -25.87 -21.32 21.17
C PHE A 245 -25.08 -21.61 22.43
N GLU A 246 -24.28 -22.66 22.39
CA GLU A 246 -23.31 -22.95 23.44
C GLU A 246 -22.01 -22.17 23.20
N VAL A 247 -21.57 -21.45 24.23
CA VAL A 247 -20.32 -20.69 24.27
C VAL A 247 -19.62 -20.99 25.59
N SER A 248 -18.42 -21.59 25.53
CA SER A 248 -17.61 -21.93 26.71
C SER A 248 -18.35 -22.76 27.79
N GLY A 249 -19.23 -23.67 27.38
CA GLY A 249 -20.03 -24.53 28.28
C GLY A 249 -21.24 -23.84 28.92
N GLN A 250 -21.62 -22.67 28.40
CA GLN A 250 -22.80 -21.91 28.81
C GLN A 250 -23.68 -21.61 27.60
N TRP A 251 -25.00 -21.73 27.77
CA TRP A 251 -25.98 -21.57 26.72
C TRP A 251 -26.56 -20.16 26.71
N PHE A 252 -26.56 -19.55 25.52
CA PHE A 252 -27.02 -18.20 25.29
C PHE A 252 -28.18 -18.19 24.30
N VAL A 253 -29.21 -17.39 24.56
CA VAL A 253 -30.28 -17.11 23.59
C VAL A 253 -29.84 -15.98 22.67
N ARG A 254 -29.80 -16.25 21.35
CA ARG A 254 -29.39 -15.26 20.33
C ARG A 254 -30.49 -14.93 19.35
N GLY A 255 -31.36 -15.90 19.02
CA GLY A 255 -32.50 -15.70 18.14
C GLY A 255 -33.82 -15.99 18.86
N LEU A 256 -34.90 -15.38 18.40
CA LEU A 256 -36.28 -15.80 18.69
C LEU A 256 -36.97 -16.10 17.37
N VAL A 257 -37.66 -17.23 17.27
CA VAL A 257 -38.44 -17.55 16.06
C VAL A 257 -39.49 -16.46 15.83
N ALA A 258 -39.40 -15.77 14.70
CA ALA A 258 -40.33 -14.70 14.32
C ALA A 258 -41.55 -15.24 13.57
N ARG A 259 -42.60 -14.42 13.42
CA ARG A 259 -43.82 -14.80 12.66
C ARG A 259 -43.56 -15.07 11.17
N LEU A 260 -42.51 -14.49 10.59
CA LEU A 260 -42.25 -14.53 9.15
C LEU A 260 -41.67 -15.89 8.76
N GLN A 261 -42.57 -16.83 8.44
CA GLN A 261 -42.22 -18.17 7.95
C GLN A 261 -42.92 -18.41 6.61
N PRO A 262 -42.22 -18.95 5.60
CA PRO A 262 -42.84 -19.42 4.36
C PRO A 262 -43.86 -20.52 4.66
N VAL A 263 -45.08 -20.35 4.14
CA VAL A 263 -46.20 -21.26 4.38
C VAL A 263 -46.54 -21.98 3.08
N ARG A 264 -46.79 -23.29 3.16
CA ARG A 264 -47.26 -24.09 2.03
C ARG A 264 -48.70 -23.74 1.71
N GLU A 265 -48.98 -23.38 0.47
CA GLU A 265 -50.32 -23.01 0.00
C GLU A 265 -51.37 -24.14 0.18
N SER A 266 -50.92 -25.40 0.23
CA SER A 266 -51.81 -26.57 0.28
C SER A 266 -52.56 -26.75 1.60
N ASP A 267 -51.92 -26.41 2.73
CA ASP A 267 -52.44 -26.72 4.08
C ASP A 267 -52.21 -25.60 5.10
N GLY A 268 -51.53 -24.50 4.73
CA GLY A 268 -51.25 -23.40 5.64
C GLY A 268 -50.21 -23.73 6.71
N LEU A 269 -49.44 -24.82 6.54
CA LEU A 269 -48.32 -25.19 7.42
C LEU A 269 -47.01 -24.59 6.94
N CYS A 270 -46.07 -24.33 7.84
CA CYS A 270 -44.72 -23.88 7.50
C CYS A 270 -44.06 -24.84 6.48
N ASP A 271 -43.16 -24.33 5.65
CA ASP A 271 -42.32 -25.17 4.79
C ASP A 271 -40.94 -25.41 5.43
N PRO A 272 -40.68 -26.60 6.02
CA PRO A 272 -39.40 -26.89 6.67
C PRO A 272 -38.21 -27.00 5.70
N LEU A 273 -38.42 -26.87 4.38
CA LEU A 273 -37.35 -26.78 3.40
C LEU A 273 -36.88 -25.33 3.16
N GLN A 274 -37.62 -24.36 3.66
CA GLN A 274 -37.32 -22.93 3.51
C GLN A 274 -36.58 -22.37 4.72
N TYR A 275 -36.11 -21.13 4.58
CA TYR A 275 -35.47 -20.40 5.69
C TYR A 275 -36.52 -19.90 6.69
N THR A 276 -36.16 -19.98 7.97
CA THR A 276 -36.89 -19.39 9.09
C THR A 276 -36.23 -18.08 9.49
N VAL A 277 -37.03 -17.04 9.74
CA VAL A 277 -36.54 -15.74 10.24
C VAL A 277 -36.53 -15.73 11.77
N TYR A 278 -35.46 -15.20 12.33
CA TYR A 278 -35.26 -15.05 13.77
C TYR A 278 -35.03 -13.58 14.13
N THR A 279 -35.71 -13.10 15.17
CA THR A 279 -35.40 -11.80 15.80
C THR A 279 -34.04 -11.89 16.50
N ASP A 280 -33.11 -10.98 16.19
CA ASP A 280 -31.76 -10.97 16.78
C ASP A 280 -31.76 -10.36 18.19
N VAL A 281 -31.81 -11.22 19.22
CA VAL A 281 -31.88 -10.81 20.64
C VAL A 281 -30.73 -9.89 21.02
N ALA A 282 -29.55 -10.05 20.42
CA ALA A 282 -28.38 -9.23 20.73
C ALA A 282 -28.59 -7.75 20.37
N LYS A 283 -29.46 -7.44 19.41
CA LYS A 283 -29.82 -6.06 19.04
C LYS A 283 -30.76 -5.40 20.05
N TYR A 284 -31.37 -6.17 20.94
CA TYR A 284 -32.37 -5.69 21.91
C TYR A 284 -31.89 -5.75 23.37
N VAL A 285 -30.64 -6.12 23.62
CA VAL A 285 -30.08 -6.25 24.98
C VAL A 285 -30.31 -5.01 25.82
N ASP A 286 -30.10 -3.80 25.28
CA ASP A 286 -30.28 -2.55 26.03
C ASP A 286 -31.76 -2.26 26.37
N TRP A 287 -32.68 -2.77 25.56
CA TRP A 287 -34.10 -2.75 25.91
C TRP A 287 -34.40 -3.78 27.01
N ILE A 288 -33.91 -5.01 26.89
CA ILE A 288 -34.12 -6.09 27.86
C ILE A 288 -33.57 -5.71 29.25
N LYS A 289 -32.37 -5.12 29.30
CA LYS A 289 -31.68 -4.66 30.52
C LYS A 289 -32.55 -3.77 31.43
N ARG A 290 -33.49 -3.02 30.86
CA ARG A 290 -34.39 -2.12 31.63
C ARG A 290 -35.45 -2.87 32.43
N TYR A 291 -35.69 -4.13 32.09
CA TYR A 291 -36.78 -4.90 32.66
C TYR A 291 -36.28 -6.13 33.42
N VAL A 292 -35.12 -6.71 33.12
CA VAL A 292 -34.61 -7.94 33.79
C VAL A 292 -33.91 -7.65 35.11
N ASP A 293 -33.75 -8.69 35.94
CA ASP A 293 -32.90 -8.64 37.12
C ASP A 293 -31.43 -8.36 36.71
N PRO A 294 -30.79 -7.29 37.24
CA PRO A 294 -29.39 -6.98 36.94
C PRO A 294 -28.41 -8.14 37.21
N ARG A 295 -28.75 -9.06 38.12
CA ARG A 295 -27.96 -10.25 38.44
C ARG A 295 -27.82 -11.25 37.29
N VAL A 296 -28.60 -11.09 36.22
CA VAL A 296 -28.54 -11.89 34.98
C VAL A 296 -27.63 -11.26 33.92
N LEU A 297 -27.24 -9.99 34.12
CA LEU A 297 -26.32 -9.30 33.23
C LEU A 297 -24.88 -9.63 33.65
N PRO A 298 -24.00 -10.07 32.72
CA PRO A 298 -22.60 -10.20 33.04
C PRO A 298 -22.03 -8.81 33.35
N VAL A 299 -21.31 -8.70 34.47
CA VAL A 299 -20.71 -7.45 34.94
C VAL A 299 -19.60 -7.05 33.98
N GLU A 300 -19.70 -5.86 33.39
CA GLU A 300 -18.72 -5.26 32.45
C GLU A 300 -17.30 -5.05 33.04
N ASN A 301 -17.01 -5.50 34.27
CA ASN A 301 -15.69 -5.44 34.90
C ASN A 301 -15.36 -6.65 35.79
N GLY A 302 -16.06 -7.77 35.64
CA GLY A 302 -15.86 -8.96 36.47
C GLY A 302 -15.62 -10.18 35.61
N VAL A 303 -14.35 -10.58 35.53
CA VAL A 303 -13.88 -11.98 35.43
C VAL A 303 -15.01 -12.99 35.64
N LEU A 304 -15.17 -13.93 34.70
CA LEU A 304 -15.96 -15.15 34.88
C LEU A 304 -15.51 -15.87 36.17
N THR A 305 -16.18 -15.61 37.30
CA THR A 305 -15.98 -16.38 38.52
C THR A 305 -16.53 -17.78 38.28
N MET A 306 -15.63 -18.70 37.94
CA MET A 306 -15.91 -20.12 37.84
C MET A 306 -15.04 -20.90 38.81
N GLY A 307 -15.68 -21.56 39.76
CA GLY A 307 -15.03 -22.42 40.75
C GLY A 307 -14.33 -23.64 40.16
N VAL A 308 -13.68 -24.36 41.10
CA VAL A 308 -12.88 -25.60 41.08
C VAL A 308 -12.91 -26.50 39.81
N GLU A 309 -14.04 -26.69 39.10
CA GLU A 309 -14.06 -27.45 37.83
C GLU A 309 -13.43 -26.70 36.63
N HIS A 310 -13.49 -25.37 36.61
CA HIS A 310 -12.85 -24.55 35.56
C HIS A 310 -11.33 -24.49 35.75
N GLU A 311 -10.87 -24.46 36.99
CA GLU A 311 -9.46 -24.64 37.32
C GLU A 311 -8.93 -26.00 36.86
N GLU A 312 -9.67 -27.10 37.05
CA GLU A 312 -9.23 -28.41 36.54
C GLU A 312 -9.17 -28.48 35.01
N LYS A 313 -10.15 -27.90 34.30
CA LYS A 313 -10.12 -27.84 32.82
C LYS A 313 -9.01 -26.93 32.29
N LEU A 314 -8.79 -25.76 32.92
CA LEU A 314 -7.68 -24.87 32.59
C LEU A 314 -6.32 -25.49 32.92
N ARG A 315 -6.19 -26.25 34.03
CA ARG A 315 -4.99 -27.03 34.37
C ARG A 315 -4.70 -28.15 33.36
N ARG A 316 -5.73 -28.71 32.69
CA ARG A 316 -5.55 -29.67 31.61
C ARG A 316 -5.08 -29.03 30.30
N LEU A 317 -5.50 -27.79 30.02
CA LEU A 317 -5.11 -27.03 28.82
C LEU A 317 -3.76 -26.32 28.98
N PHE A 318 -3.45 -25.84 30.19
CA PHE A 318 -2.22 -25.14 30.55
C PHE A 318 -1.57 -25.80 31.76
N ASN A 319 -0.40 -26.40 31.55
CA ASN A 319 0.37 -27.00 32.63
C ASN A 319 1.22 -25.94 33.35
N PHE A 320 0.71 -25.41 34.46
CA PHE A 320 1.40 -24.39 35.27
C PHE A 320 2.67 -24.89 35.97
N ASP A 321 2.87 -26.21 36.08
CA ASP A 321 4.10 -26.76 36.66
C ASP A 321 5.29 -26.72 35.69
N SER A 322 5.02 -26.57 34.38
CA SER A 322 6.01 -26.64 33.30
C SER A 322 6.04 -25.45 32.34
N CYS A 323 5.06 -24.53 32.39
CA CYS A 323 5.05 -23.35 31.52
C CYS A 323 6.01 -22.25 32.00
N GLY A 324 6.43 -21.37 31.08
CA GLY A 324 7.18 -20.15 31.42
C GLY A 324 8.56 -20.39 32.03
N LEU A 325 9.09 -21.62 31.93
CA LEU A 325 10.41 -21.98 32.44
C LEU A 325 11.46 -21.79 31.33
N THR A 326 12.50 -21.01 31.61
CA THR A 326 13.68 -20.91 30.75
C THR A 326 14.52 -22.18 30.88
N SER A 327 15.17 -22.62 29.80
CA SER A 327 16.14 -23.71 29.85
C SER A 327 17.55 -23.20 29.54
N SER A 328 18.56 -24.02 29.85
CA SER A 328 19.95 -23.71 29.55
C SER A 328 20.51 -24.76 28.61
N VAL A 329 21.09 -24.31 27.50
CA VAL A 329 21.70 -25.15 26.49
C VAL A 329 23.23 -25.03 26.57
N ALA A 330 23.94 -26.15 26.50
CA ALA A 330 25.40 -26.20 26.61
C ALA A 330 26.06 -26.24 25.22
N LEU A 331 26.37 -25.07 24.66
CA LEU A 331 27.13 -24.93 23.42
C LEU A 331 28.61 -24.79 23.76
N TYR A 332 29.45 -25.73 23.29
CA TYR A 332 30.92 -25.67 23.45
C TYR A 332 31.42 -25.47 24.90
N GLY A 333 30.69 -25.96 25.90
CA GLY A 333 31.07 -25.81 27.31
C GLY A 333 30.62 -24.48 27.97
N GLN A 334 29.83 -23.66 27.29
CA GLN A 334 29.13 -22.51 27.86
C GLN A 334 27.63 -22.81 27.97
N HIS A 335 27.03 -22.49 29.13
CA HIS A 335 25.58 -22.63 29.36
C HIS A 335 24.89 -21.32 28.95
N ASN A 336 24.12 -21.35 27.86
CA ASN A 336 23.35 -20.19 27.39
C ASN A 336 21.86 -20.39 27.68
N LEU A 337 21.22 -19.35 28.22
CA LEU A 337 19.78 -19.35 28.53
C LEU A 337 18.98 -19.27 27.23
N THR A 338 18.00 -20.14 27.04
CA THR A 338 17.11 -20.15 25.87
C THR A 338 15.68 -19.79 26.26
N LEU A 339 14.90 -19.31 25.27
CA LEU A 339 13.48 -18.99 25.40
C LEU A 339 12.64 -20.06 24.67
N PRO A 340 12.15 -21.12 25.37
CA PRO A 340 11.61 -22.31 24.74
C PRO A 340 10.23 -22.16 24.08
N TRP A 341 9.55 -21.03 24.32
CA TRP A 341 8.22 -20.74 23.79
C TRP A 341 8.26 -19.96 22.47
N LEU A 342 9.43 -19.60 21.97
CA LEU A 342 9.54 -18.91 20.68
C LEU A 342 9.32 -19.88 19.53
N GLY A 343 8.55 -19.42 18.54
CA GLY A 343 8.38 -20.11 17.27
C GLY A 343 8.45 -19.12 16.11
N GLU A 344 8.72 -19.66 14.93
CA GLU A 344 8.88 -18.91 13.69
C GLU A 344 7.82 -19.36 12.68
N ALA A 345 6.98 -18.43 12.24
CA ALA A 345 6.06 -18.65 11.14
C ALA A 345 6.84 -18.64 9.82
N MET A 346 6.93 -19.78 9.13
CA MET A 346 7.77 -19.96 7.93
C MET A 346 6.99 -19.89 6.63
N VAL A 347 7.57 -19.27 5.59
CA VAL A 347 6.97 -19.15 4.24
C VAL A 347 7.51 -20.24 3.29
N PRO A 348 6.66 -20.94 2.51
CA PRO A 348 7.10 -21.83 1.43
C PRO A 348 7.54 -21.06 0.18
N PRO A 349 8.43 -21.60 -0.69
CA PRO A 349 9.07 -22.92 -0.64
C PRO A 349 10.46 -22.92 0.03
N ASN A 350 11.02 -21.75 0.37
CA ASN A 350 12.33 -21.61 1.02
C ASN A 350 12.17 -21.60 2.55
N ALA A 351 12.38 -22.75 3.17
CA ALA A 351 12.12 -23.04 4.59
C ALA A 351 13.01 -22.30 5.62
N ASP A 352 13.66 -21.20 5.22
CA ASP A 352 14.61 -20.41 6.02
C ASP A 352 14.17 -18.93 6.21
N SER A 353 13.01 -18.52 5.66
CA SER A 353 12.48 -17.16 5.83
C SER A 353 11.39 -17.09 6.92
N VAL A 354 11.64 -16.29 7.96
CA VAL A 354 10.75 -16.08 9.10
C VAL A 354 9.82 -14.90 8.81
N ARG A 355 8.51 -15.15 8.68
CA ARG A 355 7.50 -14.11 8.46
C ARG A 355 7.24 -13.30 9.74
N CYS A 356 7.08 -14.02 10.85
CA CYS A 356 6.84 -13.46 12.19
C CYS A 356 7.28 -14.44 13.28
N ILE A 357 7.50 -13.89 14.47
CA ILE A 357 7.60 -14.67 15.69
C ILE A 357 6.19 -15.02 16.17
N VAL A 358 6.01 -16.26 16.59
CA VAL A 358 4.82 -16.73 17.31
C VAL A 358 5.26 -17.20 18.69
N THR A 359 4.33 -17.18 19.64
CA THR A 359 4.58 -17.63 21.00
C THR A 359 3.75 -18.87 21.28
N LEU A 360 4.41 -19.96 21.64
CA LEU A 360 3.78 -21.23 22.03
C LEU A 360 3.09 -21.05 23.39
N ILE A 361 1.77 -21.27 23.45
CA ILE A 361 0.96 -21.12 24.67
C ILE A 361 0.47 -22.46 25.23
N SER A 362 0.46 -23.51 24.41
CA SER A 362 0.25 -24.91 24.82
C SER A 362 0.96 -25.87 23.87
N ASP A 363 0.91 -27.16 24.11
CA ASP A 363 1.44 -28.17 23.18
C ASP A 363 0.79 -28.14 21.78
N ARG A 364 -0.45 -27.63 21.65
CA ARG A 364 -1.18 -27.56 20.37
C ARG A 364 -1.44 -26.16 19.83
N TYR A 365 -1.20 -25.12 20.63
CA TYR A 365 -1.58 -23.77 20.26
C TYR A 365 -0.44 -22.77 20.43
N ALA A 366 -0.33 -21.87 19.46
CA ALA A 366 0.54 -20.71 19.47
C ALA A 366 -0.27 -19.44 19.18
N VAL A 367 0.24 -18.27 19.58
CA VAL A 367 -0.38 -16.97 19.33
C VAL A 367 0.63 -16.05 18.66
N GLY A 368 0.17 -15.21 17.75
CA GLY A 368 1.00 -14.19 17.11
C GLY A 368 0.18 -13.13 16.38
N PRO A 369 0.83 -12.21 15.66
CA PRO A 369 0.12 -11.17 14.95
C PRO A 369 -0.71 -11.71 13.78
N ALA A 370 -1.95 -11.25 13.63
CA ALA A 370 -2.85 -11.72 12.57
C ALA A 370 -2.34 -11.46 11.16
N HIS A 371 -1.68 -10.32 10.94
CA HIS A 371 -1.12 -9.95 9.65
C HIS A 371 -0.11 -10.98 9.09
N CYS A 372 0.48 -11.81 9.94
CA CYS A 372 1.44 -12.84 9.58
C CYS A 372 0.82 -14.07 8.90
N PHE A 373 -0.49 -14.16 8.88
CA PHE A 373 -1.20 -15.34 8.35
C PHE A 373 -2.16 -15.00 7.21
N VAL A 374 -2.25 -13.71 6.84
CA VAL A 374 -3.00 -13.25 5.66
C VAL A 374 -2.16 -13.51 4.41
N GLY A 375 -2.52 -14.55 3.64
CA GLY A 375 -1.76 -15.00 2.46
C GLY A 375 -1.30 -16.46 2.53
N GLY A 376 -1.50 -17.13 3.68
CA GLY A 376 -1.16 -18.54 3.86
C GLY A 376 0.25 -18.75 4.42
N THR A 377 0.33 -19.44 5.55
CA THR A 377 1.58 -19.91 6.18
C THR A 377 1.32 -21.37 6.57
N PRO A 378 2.02 -22.38 6.03
CA PRO A 378 1.68 -23.78 6.30
C PRO A 378 2.45 -24.40 7.47
N TYR A 379 3.49 -23.75 7.98
CA TYR A 379 4.36 -24.30 9.01
C TYR A 379 4.76 -23.28 10.08
N ILE A 380 4.89 -23.77 11.31
CA ILE A 380 5.62 -23.13 12.40
C ILE A 380 6.87 -23.97 12.69
N SER A 381 8.03 -23.34 12.79
CA SER A 381 9.23 -23.95 13.38
C SER A 381 9.26 -23.58 14.85
N LEU A 382 9.26 -24.58 15.75
CA LEU A 382 9.49 -24.35 17.17
C LEU A 382 10.97 -24.65 17.44
N ASP A 383 11.72 -23.62 17.80
CA ASP A 383 13.15 -23.69 18.14
C ASP A 383 13.50 -22.56 19.10
N SER A 384 14.45 -22.80 20.00
CA SER A 384 15.14 -21.70 20.67
C SER A 384 16.10 -21.11 19.64
N VAL A 385 15.80 -19.95 19.05
CA VAL A 385 16.57 -19.23 18.01
C VAL A 385 18.08 -19.55 18.04
N VAL A 386 18.50 -20.66 17.41
CA VAL A 386 19.90 -21.09 17.24
C VAL A 386 20.13 -21.28 15.76
N LEU A 387 20.88 -20.35 15.18
CA LEU A 387 21.14 -20.19 13.75
C LEU A 387 21.98 -21.31 13.10
N ASN A 388 22.36 -22.39 13.81
CA ASN A 388 23.21 -23.45 13.26
C ASN A 388 22.63 -24.87 13.46
N ASP A 389 22.63 -25.67 12.38
CA ASP A 389 22.07 -27.04 12.29
C ASP A 389 22.88 -28.15 13.01
N TYR A 390 23.60 -27.86 14.09
CA TYR A 390 24.40 -28.89 14.80
C TYR A 390 23.63 -29.58 15.93
N LEU A 391 23.81 -30.90 16.06
CA LEU A 391 23.27 -31.75 17.14
C LEU A 391 23.85 -31.38 18.51
N GLU A 392 23.00 -31.34 19.53
CA GLU A 392 23.42 -31.25 20.94
C GLU A 392 23.09 -32.51 21.71
N CYS A 393 23.98 -32.87 22.64
CA CYS A 393 23.91 -34.10 23.43
C CYS A 393 23.84 -33.74 24.92
N TYR A 394 22.83 -34.26 25.62
CA TYR A 394 22.69 -34.08 27.06
C TYR A 394 23.52 -35.12 27.82
N SER A 395 24.26 -34.70 28.86
CA SER A 395 24.89 -35.60 29.82
C SER A 395 24.11 -35.54 31.13
N ASN A 396 23.18 -36.46 31.34
CA ASN A 396 22.69 -36.73 32.69
C ASN A 396 23.82 -37.45 33.44
N GLY A 397 24.24 -36.92 34.58
CA GLY A 397 25.43 -37.32 35.34
C GLY A 397 25.50 -38.77 35.85
N ASN A 398 24.74 -39.70 35.28
CA ASN A 398 25.04 -41.13 35.12
C ASN A 398 24.01 -41.72 34.12
N GLU A 399 24.51 -42.32 33.03
CA GLU A 399 23.80 -43.05 31.96
C GLU A 399 23.26 -42.26 30.73
N SER A 400 23.72 -42.72 29.56
CA SER A 400 23.35 -42.42 28.15
C SER A 400 23.16 -40.96 27.73
N SER A 401 24.11 -40.45 26.95
CA SER A 401 24.00 -39.18 26.24
C SER A 401 22.97 -39.27 25.12
N THR A 402 21.81 -38.63 25.29
CA THR A 402 20.78 -38.52 24.26
C THR A 402 21.02 -37.25 23.45
N CYS A 403 21.27 -37.41 22.15
CA CYS A 403 21.38 -36.31 21.20
C CYS A 403 20.08 -36.23 20.39
N THR A 404 19.48 -35.05 20.22
CA THR A 404 18.25 -34.87 19.42
C THR A 404 18.33 -33.60 18.58
N ALA A 405 17.66 -33.57 17.44
CA ALA A 405 17.55 -32.39 16.57
C ALA A 405 16.73 -31.27 17.26
N LEU A 406 17.26 -30.04 17.22
CA LEU A 406 16.73 -28.84 17.89
C LEU A 406 15.36 -28.38 17.34
N LYS A 407 15.13 -28.50 16.02
CA LYS A 407 13.99 -27.90 15.33
C LYS A 407 12.76 -28.80 15.28
N GLN A 408 11.67 -28.39 15.93
CA GLN A 408 10.36 -29.03 15.81
C GLN A 408 9.50 -28.28 14.78
N LYS A 409 9.58 -28.69 13.50
CA LYS A 409 8.65 -28.20 12.47
C LYS A 409 7.26 -28.79 12.69
N ARG A 410 6.24 -27.94 12.72
CA ARG A 410 4.82 -28.30 12.88
C ARG A 410 3.99 -27.69 11.78
N LYS A 411 3.15 -28.52 11.14
CA LYS A 411 2.14 -28.05 10.20
C LYS A 411 1.07 -27.30 10.95
N ILE A 412 0.57 -26.23 10.36
CA ILE A 412 -0.59 -25.51 10.88
C ILE A 412 -1.85 -26.26 10.44
N GLN A 413 -2.70 -26.63 11.39
CA GLN A 413 -4.03 -27.19 11.10
C GLN A 413 -5.01 -26.08 10.79
N ARG A 414 -4.98 -25.00 11.57
CA ARG A 414 -5.90 -23.89 11.42
C ARG A 414 -5.28 -22.61 11.97
N VAL A 415 -5.49 -21.51 11.26
CA VAL A 415 -5.26 -20.15 11.78
C VAL A 415 -6.61 -19.52 12.05
N ILE A 416 -6.80 -18.99 13.25
CA ILE A 416 -8.00 -18.29 13.67
C ILE A 416 -7.60 -16.84 13.87
N VAL A 417 -7.86 -16.02 12.86
CA VAL A 417 -7.65 -14.57 12.91
C VAL A 417 -8.79 -13.92 13.70
N HIS A 418 -8.49 -12.95 14.54
CA HIS A 418 -9.52 -12.22 15.26
C HIS A 418 -10.49 -11.53 14.28
N PRO A 419 -11.82 -11.66 14.43
CA PRO A 419 -12.80 -11.23 13.43
C PRO A 419 -12.78 -9.71 13.16
N ASN A 420 -12.40 -8.91 14.15
CA ASN A 420 -12.29 -7.45 14.00
C ASN A 420 -11.00 -7.01 13.29
N TYR A 421 -10.13 -7.93 12.89
CA TYR A 421 -8.92 -7.65 12.12
C TYR A 421 -9.21 -7.72 10.61
N GLY A 422 -8.99 -6.62 9.89
CA GLY A 422 -9.26 -6.54 8.46
C GLY A 422 -8.81 -5.23 7.82
N GLN A 423 -9.21 -4.99 6.57
CA GLN A 423 -8.74 -3.84 5.76
C GLN A 423 -9.02 -2.46 6.41
N ASN A 424 -10.07 -2.34 7.22
CA ASN A 424 -10.48 -1.09 7.85
C ASN A 424 -10.15 -1.01 9.34
N ASN A 425 -9.69 -2.12 9.93
CA ASN A 425 -9.36 -2.16 11.35
C ASN A 425 -8.12 -3.04 11.62
N SER A 426 -7.05 -2.38 12.06
CA SER A 426 -5.79 -3.01 12.46
C SER A 426 -5.61 -3.07 13.98
N THR A 427 -6.61 -2.67 14.77
CA THR A 427 -6.51 -2.68 16.23
C THR A 427 -6.38 -4.10 16.77
N ASP A 428 -7.19 -5.03 16.27
CA ASP A 428 -7.28 -6.40 16.81
C ASP A 428 -6.34 -7.37 16.06
N ASN A 429 -5.08 -6.97 15.83
CA ASN A 429 -4.07 -7.71 15.07
C ASN A 429 -3.52 -8.94 15.80
N ILE A 430 -4.37 -9.92 16.09
CA ILE A 430 -4.05 -11.16 16.80
C ILE A 430 -4.63 -12.38 16.10
N ALA A 431 -3.84 -13.45 16.02
CA ALA A 431 -4.26 -14.76 15.53
C ALA A 431 -3.88 -15.86 16.52
N LEU A 432 -4.78 -16.84 16.66
CA LEU A 432 -4.55 -18.09 17.35
C LEU A 432 -4.23 -19.16 16.30
N ILE A 433 -3.11 -19.86 16.49
CA ILE A 433 -2.61 -20.86 15.56
C ILE A 433 -2.72 -22.24 16.20
N GLU A 434 -3.44 -23.13 15.54
CA GLU A 434 -3.62 -24.53 15.93
C GLU A 434 -2.64 -25.40 15.14
N LEU A 435 -1.83 -26.18 15.86
CA LEU A 435 -0.85 -27.10 15.29
C LEU A 435 -1.52 -28.42 14.93
N LEU A 436 -1.23 -28.94 13.73
CA LEU A 436 -1.75 -30.23 13.24
C LEU A 436 -1.31 -31.42 14.08
N SER A 437 -0.11 -31.34 14.63
CA SER A 437 0.39 -32.31 15.61
C SER A 437 0.94 -31.58 16.83
N PRO A 438 0.76 -32.11 18.05
CA PRO A 438 1.30 -31.50 19.26
C PRO A 438 2.82 -31.27 19.16
N ALA A 439 3.28 -30.14 19.67
CA ALA A 439 4.67 -29.90 20.02
C ALA A 439 5.11 -30.93 21.08
N ASN A 440 6.30 -31.50 20.91
CA ASN A 440 6.86 -32.41 21.90
C ASN A 440 7.47 -31.59 23.03
N THR A 441 6.66 -31.28 24.05
CA THR A 441 7.07 -30.51 25.23
C THR A 441 7.91 -31.30 26.23
N SER A 442 8.26 -32.54 25.92
CA SER A 442 9.24 -33.31 26.71
C SER A 442 10.67 -32.82 26.49
N HIS A 443 10.91 -32.05 25.43
CA HIS A 443 12.21 -31.43 25.17
C HIS A 443 12.35 -30.10 25.92
N PRO A 444 13.47 -29.84 26.61
CA PRO A 444 13.66 -28.62 27.40
C PRO A 444 13.71 -27.33 26.56
N ASN A 445 13.93 -27.42 25.24
CA ASN A 445 13.99 -26.27 24.32
C ASN A 445 12.65 -25.96 23.65
N VAL A 446 11.58 -26.71 23.94
CA VAL A 446 10.23 -26.44 23.44
C VAL A 446 9.24 -26.55 24.59
N LEU A 447 8.98 -25.44 25.27
CA LEU A 447 8.04 -25.35 26.39
C LEU A 447 7.12 -24.13 26.19
N PRO A 448 5.82 -24.23 26.50
CA PRO A 448 4.92 -23.09 26.36
C PRO A 448 5.18 -22.00 27.40
N ILE A 449 4.90 -20.74 27.06
CA ILE A 449 4.85 -19.64 28.04
C ILE A 449 3.58 -19.75 28.90
N CYS A 450 3.61 -19.24 30.13
CA CYS A 450 2.39 -19.24 30.94
C CYS A 450 1.39 -18.18 30.44
N MET A 451 0.13 -18.58 30.29
CA MET A 451 -0.98 -17.66 29.97
C MET A 451 -1.65 -17.15 31.25
N PRO A 452 -2.01 -15.85 31.34
CA PRO A 452 -2.70 -15.25 32.50
C PRO A 452 -4.20 -15.59 32.47
N VAL A 453 -4.55 -16.87 32.50
CA VAL A 453 -5.94 -17.35 32.42
C VAL A 453 -6.68 -17.22 33.76
N MET A 454 -5.94 -17.16 34.87
CA MET A 454 -6.52 -17.01 36.21
C MET A 454 -6.57 -15.52 36.63
N PRO A 455 -7.61 -15.10 37.36
CA PRO A 455 -7.79 -13.71 37.77
C PRO A 455 -6.62 -13.16 38.60
N GLU A 456 -6.04 -14.00 39.45
CA GLU A 456 -4.90 -13.66 40.31
C GLU A 456 -3.61 -13.41 39.48
N LEU A 457 -3.57 -13.92 38.24
CA LEU A 457 -2.48 -13.71 37.30
C LEU A 457 -2.69 -12.45 36.45
N ARG A 458 -3.92 -11.90 36.37
CA ARG A 458 -4.30 -10.68 35.64
C ARG A 458 -4.09 -9.41 36.48
N THR A 459 -2.86 -9.20 36.96
CA THR A 459 -2.51 -8.07 37.84
C THR A 459 -2.46 -6.74 37.07
N GLN A 460 -3.03 -5.68 37.65
CA GLN A 460 -2.95 -4.32 37.10
C GLN A 460 -1.53 -3.70 37.14
N THR A 461 -0.65 -4.23 37.99
CA THR A 461 0.74 -3.76 38.13
C THR A 461 1.61 -4.26 36.97
N LYS A 462 2.19 -3.35 36.20
CA LYS A 462 3.03 -3.61 35.02
C LYS A 462 4.51 -3.44 35.37
N THR A 463 5.07 -4.39 36.12
CA THR A 463 6.46 -4.40 36.62
C THR A 463 7.19 -5.68 36.20
N ASN A 464 8.53 -5.70 36.20
CA ASN A 464 9.35 -6.87 35.78
C ASN A 464 9.04 -7.36 34.36
N LEU A 465 8.77 -6.43 33.45
CA LEU A 465 8.52 -6.74 32.04
C LEU A 465 9.84 -6.97 31.31
N HIS A 466 9.84 -7.96 30.43
CA HIS A 466 10.96 -8.32 29.58
C HIS A 466 10.47 -8.54 28.15
N VAL A 467 11.30 -8.19 27.17
CA VAL A 467 11.06 -8.51 25.76
C VAL A 467 12.09 -9.51 25.26
N ALA A 468 11.64 -10.46 24.44
CA ALA A 468 12.54 -11.39 23.75
C ALA A 468 13.31 -10.68 22.62
N THR A 469 14.62 -10.87 22.59
CA THR A 469 15.56 -10.27 21.63
C THR A 469 16.63 -11.28 21.18
N ALA A 470 17.31 -11.03 20.06
CA ALA A 470 18.51 -11.77 19.64
C ALA A 470 19.82 -11.11 20.18
N GLU A 471 20.90 -11.88 20.33
CA GLU A 471 22.23 -11.39 20.72
C GLU A 471 23.12 -11.02 19.51
N MET A 472 24.01 -10.03 19.67
CA MET A 472 24.82 -9.47 18.59
C MET A 472 25.93 -10.41 18.07
N HIS A 473 26.42 -11.37 18.88
CA HIS A 473 27.51 -12.30 18.53
C HIS A 473 27.17 -13.77 18.88
N GLY A 474 25.98 -14.04 19.39
CA GLY A 474 25.51 -15.35 19.82
C GLY A 474 24.23 -15.74 19.11
N ALA A 475 24.16 -16.98 18.64
CA ALA A 475 22.98 -17.58 18.04
C ALA A 475 21.95 -17.97 19.13
N VAL A 476 21.59 -17.05 20.04
CA VAL A 476 20.70 -17.35 21.18
C VAL A 476 19.77 -16.17 21.46
N ALA A 477 18.48 -16.46 21.69
CA ALA A 477 17.50 -15.48 22.15
C ALA A 477 17.57 -15.25 23.67
N LYS A 478 17.50 -13.99 24.10
CA LYS A 478 17.52 -13.59 25.52
C LYS A 478 16.37 -12.65 25.86
N ASN A 479 16.09 -12.51 27.15
CA ASN A 479 15.14 -11.53 27.68
C ASN A 479 15.90 -10.26 28.09
N VAL A 480 15.44 -9.10 27.60
CA VAL A 480 15.94 -7.78 28.00
C VAL A 480 14.86 -7.06 28.81
N PRO A 481 15.20 -6.45 29.97
CA PRO A 481 14.22 -5.74 30.78
C PRO A 481 13.69 -4.49 30.08
N VAL A 482 12.38 -4.25 30.21
CA VAL A 482 11.71 -3.08 29.66
C VAL A 482 10.84 -2.40 30.71
N ARG A 483 10.82 -1.07 30.65
CA ARG A 483 9.99 -0.21 31.49
C ARG A 483 8.70 0.13 30.77
N TYR A 484 7.57 -0.13 31.43
CA TYR A 484 6.25 0.29 30.95
C TYR A 484 6.13 1.82 30.91
N LEU A 485 5.50 2.34 29.85
CA LEU A 485 5.11 3.73 29.71
C LEU A 485 3.59 3.87 29.77
N GLU A 486 3.13 4.81 30.58
CA GLU A 486 1.70 5.16 30.59
C GLU A 486 1.29 5.74 29.23
N PRO A 487 0.03 5.56 28.80
CA PRO A 487 -0.40 5.96 27.45
C PRO A 487 -0.21 7.44 27.13
N ASP A 488 -0.36 8.32 28.12
CA ASP A 488 -0.14 9.76 27.96
C ASP A 488 1.35 10.07 27.71
N GLU A 489 2.26 9.40 28.42
CA GLU A 489 3.71 9.53 28.21
C GLU A 489 4.11 8.95 26.85
N CYS A 490 3.57 7.79 26.49
CA CYS A 490 3.80 7.17 25.19
C CYS A 490 3.34 8.09 24.06
N THR A 491 2.12 8.61 24.13
CA THR A 491 1.55 9.52 23.12
C THR A 491 2.35 10.80 23.02
N LYS A 492 2.86 11.32 24.14
CA LYS A 492 3.69 12.53 24.16
C LYS A 492 5.01 12.34 23.39
N VAL A 493 5.71 11.21 23.58
CA VAL A 493 6.95 10.92 22.83
C VAL A 493 6.69 10.86 21.32
N TYR A 494 5.56 10.30 20.90
CA TYR A 494 5.17 10.29 19.50
C TYR A 494 4.66 11.65 18.98
N ALA A 495 4.01 12.46 19.82
CA ALA A 495 3.54 13.79 19.47
C ALA A 495 4.69 14.79 19.26
N GLU A 496 5.82 14.62 19.97
CA GLU A 496 7.05 15.39 19.75
C GLU A 496 7.63 15.16 18.33
N GLU A 497 7.33 14.01 17.72
CA GLU A 497 7.66 13.64 16.34
C GLU A 497 6.50 13.90 15.34
N GLN A 498 5.48 14.68 15.73
CA GLN A 498 4.26 14.95 14.94
C GLN A 498 3.42 13.72 14.57
N ILE A 499 3.53 12.62 15.31
CA ILE A 499 2.75 11.38 15.10
C ILE A 499 1.59 11.35 16.10
N VAL A 500 0.35 11.41 15.59
CA VAL A 500 -0.86 11.24 16.42
C VAL A 500 -1.14 9.75 16.58
N LEU A 501 -0.84 9.21 17.76
CA LEU A 501 -1.25 7.87 18.14
C LEU A 501 -2.59 7.88 18.86
N ASN A 502 -3.55 7.11 18.36
CA ASN A 502 -4.75 6.75 19.10
C ASN A 502 -4.54 5.36 19.71
N LEU A 503 -3.96 5.30 20.91
CA LEU A 503 -3.78 4.06 21.65
C LEU A 503 -5.09 3.74 22.37
N ASP A 504 -5.79 2.69 21.93
CA ASP A 504 -6.84 2.09 22.74
C ASP A 504 -6.21 1.56 24.04
N LEU A 505 -6.48 2.25 25.14
CA LEU A 505 -5.86 2.09 26.46
C LEU A 505 -5.95 0.65 27.00
N HIS A 506 -6.91 -0.13 26.52
CA HIS A 506 -7.12 -1.50 26.96
C HIS A 506 -6.46 -2.54 26.04
N LYS A 507 -6.15 -2.20 24.78
CA LYS A 507 -5.67 -3.15 23.75
C LYS A 507 -4.18 -3.02 23.42
N ARG A 508 -3.53 -1.95 23.87
CA ARG A 508 -2.11 -1.65 23.58
C ARG A 508 -1.29 -1.44 24.85
N LEU A 509 -0.05 -1.90 24.83
CA LEU A 509 0.96 -1.62 25.84
C LEU A 509 2.12 -0.88 25.19
N CYS A 510 2.77 0.00 25.93
CA CYS A 510 3.92 0.77 25.47
C CYS A 510 5.08 0.53 26.45
N ALA A 511 6.26 0.18 25.95
CA ALA A 511 7.42 -0.06 26.80
C ALA A 511 8.73 0.35 26.11
N VAL A 512 9.73 0.69 26.92
CA VAL A 512 11.08 1.09 26.49
C VAL A 512 12.13 0.24 27.17
N VAL A 513 13.26 0.02 26.52
CA VAL A 513 14.42 -0.64 27.13
C VAL A 513 14.93 0.19 28.32
N GLU A 514 15.31 -0.48 29.41
CA GLU A 514 15.58 0.16 30.70
C GLU A 514 16.90 0.95 30.76
N SER A 515 17.93 0.53 30.02
CA SER A 515 19.26 1.17 30.01
C SER A 515 19.90 1.22 28.62
N TRP A 516 20.89 2.12 28.44
CA TRP A 516 21.72 2.20 27.23
C TRP A 516 22.56 0.93 27.01
N GLU A 517 23.03 0.30 28.09
CA GLU A 517 23.81 -0.95 28.02
C GLU A 517 22.94 -2.11 27.50
N ASP A 518 21.69 -2.16 27.94
CA ASP A 518 20.70 -3.12 27.45
C ASP A 518 20.31 -2.83 25.99
N GLU A 519 20.26 -1.56 25.59
CA GLU A 519 19.98 -1.13 24.21
C GLU A 519 21.10 -1.57 23.24
N GLU A 520 22.37 -1.37 23.58
CA GLU A 520 23.49 -1.89 22.77
C GLU A 520 23.45 -3.42 22.65
N ALA A 521 22.92 -4.10 23.66
CA ALA A 521 22.81 -5.54 23.71
C ALA A 521 21.49 -6.11 23.16
N CYS A 522 20.55 -5.27 22.68
CA CYS A 522 19.22 -5.64 22.19
C CYS A 522 19.15 -5.52 20.65
N LYS A 523 18.77 -6.61 19.97
CA LYS A 523 18.47 -6.65 18.54
C LYS A 523 17.01 -7.04 18.33
N PRO A 524 16.19 -6.17 17.71
CA PRO A 524 14.77 -6.44 17.60
C PRO A 524 14.56 -7.70 16.74
N LEU A 525 13.67 -8.58 17.21
CA LEU A 525 13.15 -9.67 16.39
C LEU A 525 12.15 -9.10 15.36
N VAL A 526 11.81 -9.90 14.34
CA VAL A 526 10.66 -9.60 13.46
C VAL A 526 9.36 -9.51 14.27
N ALA A 527 8.28 -9.02 13.67
CA ALA A 527 7.00 -8.83 14.36
C ALA A 527 6.54 -10.10 15.10
N GLY A 528 5.99 -9.91 16.31
CA GLY A 528 5.49 -11.00 17.17
C GLY A 528 6.38 -11.34 18.37
N ALA A 529 7.44 -10.57 18.63
CA ALA A 529 8.29 -10.76 19.80
C ALA A 529 7.46 -10.66 21.11
N PRO A 530 7.46 -11.70 21.98
CA PRO A 530 6.65 -11.67 23.19
C PRO A 530 7.14 -10.66 24.20
N LEU A 531 6.21 -9.86 24.72
CA LEU A 531 6.32 -9.10 25.95
C LEU A 531 5.88 -9.99 27.12
N GLN A 532 6.76 -10.19 28.07
CA GLN A 532 6.64 -11.19 29.12
C GLN A 532 6.80 -10.54 30.49
N GLU A 533 6.12 -11.05 31.50
CA GLU A 533 6.31 -10.64 32.89
C GLU A 533 6.92 -11.80 33.68
N MET A 534 8.03 -11.53 34.37
CA MET A 534 8.65 -12.50 35.28
C MET A 534 7.98 -12.45 36.65
N LYS A 535 7.51 -13.60 37.14
CA LYS A 535 6.93 -13.76 38.49
C LYS A 535 7.50 -14.98 39.19
N LEU A 536 7.54 -14.91 40.52
CA LEU A 536 7.77 -16.08 41.36
C LEU A 536 6.42 -16.79 41.58
N PHE A 537 6.25 -17.97 40.99
CA PHE A 537 5.02 -18.77 41.09
C PHE A 537 5.38 -20.21 41.49
N GLY A 538 4.72 -20.74 42.52
CA GLY A 538 5.05 -22.07 43.07
C GLY A 538 6.50 -22.23 43.57
N GLY A 539 7.20 -21.13 43.90
CA GLY A 539 8.61 -21.14 44.31
C GLY A 539 9.62 -21.21 43.16
N LYS A 540 9.18 -21.07 41.90
CA LYS A 540 10.03 -21.00 40.70
C LYS A 540 9.84 -19.67 39.99
N GLU A 541 10.88 -19.21 39.29
CA GLU A 541 10.76 -18.08 38.36
C GLU A 541 10.05 -18.54 37.08
N GLN A 542 8.93 -17.90 36.74
CA GLN A 542 8.13 -18.22 35.57
C GLN A 542 7.73 -16.96 34.80
N TYR A 543 7.75 -17.06 33.47
CA TYR A 543 7.36 -15.99 32.57
C TYR A 543 5.91 -16.14 32.10
N PHE A 544 5.16 -15.04 32.21
CA PHE A 544 3.77 -14.93 31.78
C PHE A 544 3.64 -14.01 30.57
N LEU A 545 2.88 -14.42 29.55
CA LEU A 545 2.65 -13.60 28.35
C LEU A 545 1.77 -12.39 28.68
N ARG A 546 2.25 -11.19 28.34
CA ARG A 546 1.49 -9.92 28.45
C ARG A 546 1.09 -9.35 27.11
N GLY A 547 1.86 -9.66 26.07
CA GLY A 547 1.59 -9.18 24.74
C GLY A 547 2.64 -9.62 23.75
N PHE A 548 2.57 -9.09 22.54
CA PHE A 548 3.62 -9.27 21.54
C PHE A 548 3.75 -8.01 20.69
N GLU A 549 4.95 -7.78 20.20
CA GLU A 549 5.29 -6.60 19.42
C GLU A 549 4.74 -6.72 17.98
N LEU A 550 4.32 -5.61 17.37
CA LEU A 550 3.61 -5.62 16.09
C LEU A 550 4.42 -5.18 14.86
N ALA A 551 5.61 -4.59 15.03
CA ALA A 551 6.31 -3.82 14.00
C ALA A 551 7.85 -4.00 13.96
N GLY A 552 8.43 -4.90 14.76
CA GLY A 552 9.86 -5.15 14.91
C GLY A 552 10.64 -4.04 15.64
N LEU A 553 10.02 -3.28 16.56
CA LEU A 553 10.64 -2.08 17.18
C LEU A 553 11.07 -2.25 18.65
N ALA A 554 11.00 -3.46 19.21
CA ALA A 554 11.20 -3.76 20.64
C ALA A 554 12.49 -3.23 21.31
N CYS A 555 13.53 -2.90 20.54
CA CYS A 555 14.87 -2.56 21.04
C CYS A 555 15.32 -1.11 20.76
N ARG A 556 14.43 -0.21 20.32
CA ARG A 556 14.81 1.17 19.95
C ARG A 556 14.49 2.14 21.10
N SER A 557 15.45 2.94 21.56
CA SER A 557 15.19 3.96 22.60
C SER A 557 14.50 5.23 22.08
N SER A 558 14.73 5.58 20.80
CA SER A 558 14.21 6.82 20.21
C SER A 558 12.70 6.82 19.95
N ALA A 559 12.05 5.65 19.95
CA ALA A 559 10.61 5.50 19.84
C ALA A 559 10.16 4.29 20.67
N PRO A 560 9.24 4.47 21.63
CA PRO A 560 8.85 3.39 22.52
C PRO A 560 8.06 2.30 21.78
N ALA A 561 8.40 1.03 22.02
CA ALA A 561 7.77 -0.08 21.29
C ALA A 561 6.32 -0.27 21.72
N ILE A 562 5.45 -0.51 20.73
CA ILE A 562 4.02 -0.76 20.95
C ILE A 562 3.75 -2.26 20.85
N TYR A 563 3.19 -2.81 21.92
CA TYR A 563 2.83 -4.21 22.03
C TYR A 563 1.32 -4.36 22.01
N HIS A 564 0.86 -5.45 21.41
CA HIS A 564 -0.54 -5.87 21.51
C HIS A 564 -0.78 -6.45 22.89
N CYS A 565 -1.72 -5.88 23.66
CA CYS A 565 -2.10 -6.44 24.96
C CYS A 565 -2.84 -7.77 24.73
N ILE A 566 -2.43 -8.85 25.41
CA ILE A 566 -3.07 -10.16 25.28
C ILE A 566 -4.34 -10.28 26.13
N GLU A 567 -4.45 -9.48 27.19
CA GLU A 567 -5.46 -9.60 28.23
C GLU A 567 -6.91 -9.48 27.71
N PRO A 568 -7.25 -8.51 26.83
CA PRO A 568 -8.60 -8.44 26.25
C PRO A 568 -8.98 -9.64 25.37
N TYR A 569 -8.01 -10.46 24.97
CA TYR A 569 -8.18 -11.56 24.04
C TYR A 569 -8.09 -12.94 24.70
N VAL A 570 -7.80 -13.02 26.01
CA VAL A 570 -7.66 -14.31 26.71
C VAL A 570 -8.93 -15.14 26.56
N ASP A 571 -10.10 -14.54 26.73
CA ASP A 571 -11.36 -15.27 26.65
C ASP A 571 -11.68 -15.72 25.21
N TRP A 572 -11.32 -14.91 24.20
CA TRP A 572 -11.39 -15.29 22.79
C TRP A 572 -10.44 -16.44 22.45
N ILE A 573 -9.21 -16.42 22.98
CA ILE A 573 -8.23 -17.50 22.82
C ILE A 573 -8.78 -18.80 23.43
N LEU A 574 -9.24 -18.74 24.67
CA LEU A 574 -9.79 -19.90 25.40
C LEU A 574 -11.00 -20.50 24.69
N TYR A 575 -11.93 -19.65 24.23
CA TYR A 575 -13.10 -20.07 23.47
C TYR A 575 -12.71 -20.88 22.22
N ASN A 576 -11.71 -20.41 21.46
CA ASN A 576 -11.29 -21.06 20.23
C ASN A 576 -10.45 -22.33 20.46
N MET A 577 -9.72 -22.43 21.58
CA MET A 577 -8.98 -23.63 21.98
C MET A 577 -9.89 -24.81 22.38
N MET A 578 -11.13 -24.54 22.81
CA MET A 578 -12.07 -25.54 23.34
C MET A 578 -13.02 -26.17 22.30
N ARG A 579 -12.88 -25.84 21.00
CA ARG A 579 -13.83 -26.18 19.90
C ARG A 579 -13.80 -27.65 19.41
N TYR A 580 -13.23 -28.60 20.13
CA TYR A 580 -13.01 -29.96 19.61
C TYR A 580 -14.24 -30.87 19.74
N ASN A 581 -15.09 -30.92 18.69
CA ASN A 581 -15.80 -32.12 18.18
C ASN A 581 -16.78 -31.75 17.04
N VAL A 582 -16.30 -31.34 15.86
CA VAL A 582 -17.04 -31.56 14.59
C VAL A 582 -16.01 -31.74 13.46
N VAL A 583 -16.08 -32.89 12.79
CA VAL A 583 -15.36 -33.21 11.55
C VAL A 583 -16.28 -32.82 10.40
N GLU A 584 -15.79 -32.07 9.41
CA GLU A 584 -16.45 -31.92 8.12
C GLU A 584 -15.49 -32.37 7.01
N GLU A 585 -15.95 -33.34 6.22
CA GLU A 585 -15.33 -33.81 4.98
C GLU A 585 -16.21 -33.44 3.77
N THR A 586 -15.57 -32.77 2.82
CA THR A 586 -15.59 -32.90 1.34
C THR A 586 -16.84 -32.65 0.48
N ASP A 587 -16.66 -31.67 -0.42
CA ASP A 587 -16.97 -31.54 -1.87
C ASP A 587 -18.17 -32.26 -2.52
N VAL A 588 -18.88 -31.51 -3.39
CA VAL A 588 -19.18 -31.79 -4.84
C VAL A 588 -20.06 -30.66 -5.43
N PRO A 589 -20.01 -30.37 -6.76
CA PRO A 589 -20.21 -29.03 -7.32
C PRO A 589 -21.51 -28.80 -8.12
N GLY A 590 -21.80 -27.51 -8.40
CA GLY A 590 -22.42 -27.05 -9.64
C GLY A 590 -23.72 -26.23 -9.53
N ALA A 591 -23.68 -24.96 -9.94
CA ALA A 591 -24.50 -24.37 -11.02
C ALA A 591 -24.29 -22.84 -11.09
N GLU A 592 -23.88 -22.36 -12.25
CA GLU A 592 -23.51 -20.98 -12.57
C GLU A 592 -24.73 -20.05 -12.68
N ILE A 593 -24.58 -18.82 -12.17
CA ILE A 593 -25.21 -17.63 -12.74
C ILE A 593 -24.06 -16.66 -13.04
N THR A 594 -23.74 -16.49 -14.31
CA THR A 594 -22.59 -15.69 -14.76
C THR A 594 -22.84 -14.20 -14.53
N PRO A 595 -21.97 -13.50 -13.78
CA PRO A 595 -21.95 -12.04 -13.77
C PRO A 595 -21.58 -11.52 -15.17
N PRO A 596 -21.98 -10.28 -15.55
CA PRO A 596 -21.65 -9.73 -16.86
C PRO A 596 -20.13 -9.75 -17.07
N THR A 597 -19.68 -10.34 -18.18
CA THR A 597 -18.25 -10.40 -18.49
C THR A 597 -17.74 -9.01 -18.88
N LEU A 598 -16.45 -8.75 -18.62
CA LEU A 598 -15.78 -7.48 -18.94
C LEU A 598 -15.90 -7.12 -20.43
N GLU A 599 -15.98 -8.13 -21.32
CA GLU A 599 -16.17 -7.94 -22.76
C GLU A 599 -17.57 -7.40 -23.08
N SER A 600 -18.59 -7.85 -22.34
CA SER A 600 -19.96 -7.36 -22.52
C SER A 600 -20.10 -5.88 -22.13
N GLU A 601 -19.35 -5.44 -21.12
CA GLU A 601 -19.30 -4.03 -20.71
C GLU A 601 -18.52 -3.17 -21.71
N TRP A 602 -17.39 -3.67 -22.21
CA TRP A 602 -16.59 -2.99 -23.24
C TRP A 602 -17.37 -2.77 -24.54
N ASN A 603 -18.06 -3.82 -25.02
CA ASN A 603 -18.89 -3.74 -26.22
C ASN A 603 -20.02 -2.71 -26.06
N LYS A 604 -20.60 -2.59 -24.86
CA LYS A 604 -21.60 -1.55 -24.56
C LYS A 604 -20.99 -0.16 -24.57
N LEU A 605 -19.79 0.02 -24.02
CA LEU A 605 -19.11 1.31 -23.97
C LEU A 605 -18.76 1.83 -25.37
N GLN A 606 -18.34 0.95 -26.28
CA GLN A 606 -18.05 1.31 -27.68
C GLN A 606 -19.30 1.81 -28.43
N GLN A 607 -20.50 1.40 -28.03
CA GLN A 607 -21.76 1.78 -28.67
C GLN A 607 -22.38 3.07 -28.10
N GLN A 608 -21.79 3.68 -27.07
CA GLN A 608 -22.32 4.91 -26.46
C GLN A 608 -21.96 6.17 -27.27
N PRO A 609 -22.84 7.18 -27.33
CA PRO A 609 -22.54 8.45 -27.99
C PRO A 609 -21.36 9.17 -27.29
N GLY A 610 -20.35 9.60 -28.06
CA GLY A 610 -19.10 10.18 -27.54
C GLY A 610 -17.93 9.19 -27.41
N SER A 611 -18.13 7.93 -27.82
CA SER A 611 -17.10 6.87 -27.84
C SER A 611 -16.14 6.93 -29.03
N ASP A 612 -16.23 7.96 -29.88
CA ASP A 612 -15.57 8.00 -31.19
C ASP A 612 -14.05 7.80 -31.10
N ASN A 613 -13.40 8.24 -30.02
CA ASN A 613 -11.95 8.10 -29.82
C ASN A 613 -11.53 6.72 -29.26
N LEU A 614 -12.46 5.86 -28.82
CA LEU A 614 -12.14 4.54 -28.24
C LEU A 614 -11.48 3.59 -29.25
N HIS A 615 -11.63 3.81 -30.56
CA HIS A 615 -10.97 3.01 -31.61
C HIS A 615 -9.43 3.05 -31.55
N LEU A 616 -8.86 4.07 -30.89
CA LEU A 616 -7.42 4.19 -30.66
C LEU A 616 -6.91 3.24 -29.57
N PHE A 617 -7.83 2.59 -28.84
CA PHE A 617 -7.54 1.63 -27.79
C PHE A 617 -8.14 0.27 -28.15
N ASN A 618 -7.31 -0.76 -28.12
CA ASN A 618 -7.72 -2.09 -28.50
C ASN A 618 -7.51 -3.05 -27.33
N LEU A 619 -8.62 -3.38 -26.64
CA LEU A 619 -8.60 -4.33 -25.51
C LEU A 619 -8.17 -5.73 -25.94
N ASP A 620 -8.19 -6.09 -27.23
CA ASP A 620 -7.71 -7.39 -27.69
C ASP A 620 -6.19 -7.49 -27.77
N THR A 621 -5.48 -6.36 -27.85
CA THR A 621 -4.03 -6.32 -28.10
C THR A 621 -3.22 -5.62 -27.02
N CYS A 622 -3.85 -4.84 -26.14
CA CYS A 622 -3.17 -4.17 -25.03
C CYS A 622 -2.89 -5.11 -23.85
N GLY A 623 -1.94 -4.70 -23.00
CA GLY A 623 -1.71 -5.30 -21.69
C GLY A 623 -1.23 -6.75 -21.75
N LEU A 624 -0.42 -7.10 -22.75
CA LEU A 624 0.18 -8.41 -22.93
C LEU A 624 1.70 -8.33 -22.73
N PHE A 625 2.25 -9.14 -21.82
CA PHE A 625 3.71 -9.30 -21.71
C PHE A 625 4.27 -9.97 -22.96
N SER A 626 5.49 -9.60 -23.31
CA SER A 626 6.23 -10.24 -24.40
C SER A 626 7.24 -11.23 -23.84
N LEU A 627 7.29 -12.41 -24.46
CA LEU A 627 8.22 -13.50 -24.15
C LEU A 627 9.22 -13.60 -25.30
N GLU A 628 10.52 -13.61 -24.99
CA GLU A 628 11.56 -13.76 -26.01
C GLU A 628 12.65 -14.72 -25.58
N SER A 629 13.12 -15.58 -26.48
CA SER A 629 14.21 -16.51 -26.21
C SER A 629 15.56 -15.87 -26.54
N ASN A 630 16.46 -15.86 -25.56
CA ASN A 630 17.82 -15.40 -25.79
C ASN A 630 18.54 -16.38 -26.73
N SER A 631 18.88 -15.92 -27.93
CA SER A 631 19.52 -16.72 -28.98
C SER A 631 20.88 -17.30 -28.59
N GLN A 632 21.56 -16.75 -27.57
CA GLN A 632 22.85 -17.23 -27.07
C GLN A 632 22.75 -18.19 -25.88
N THR A 633 21.69 -18.09 -25.06
CA THR A 633 21.55 -18.88 -23.81
C THR A 633 20.35 -19.82 -23.80
N GLY A 634 19.44 -19.72 -24.77
CA GLY A 634 18.21 -20.50 -24.86
C GLY A 634 17.18 -20.21 -23.76
N LYS A 635 17.42 -19.22 -22.89
CA LYS A 635 16.50 -18.85 -21.80
C LYS A 635 15.45 -17.85 -22.28
N GLU A 636 14.19 -18.10 -21.93
CA GLU A 636 13.08 -17.18 -22.15
C GLU A 636 13.13 -16.02 -21.13
N ALA A 637 12.88 -14.81 -21.61
CA ALA A 637 12.82 -13.60 -20.81
C ALA A 637 11.50 -12.86 -21.05
N THR A 638 10.93 -12.36 -19.97
CA THR A 638 9.65 -11.65 -19.94
C THR A 638 9.90 -10.17 -19.67
N PHE A 639 9.30 -9.29 -20.46
CA PHE A 639 9.41 -7.84 -20.25
C PHE A 639 8.09 -7.12 -20.57
N ALA A 640 7.91 -5.94 -19.99
CA ALA A 640 6.71 -5.11 -20.17
C ALA A 640 6.88 -4.19 -21.40
N PRO A 641 6.25 -4.51 -22.56
CA PRO A 641 6.49 -3.82 -23.83
C PRO A 641 5.91 -2.39 -23.91
N TRP A 642 5.16 -1.96 -22.88
CA TRP A 642 4.60 -0.62 -22.76
C TRP A 642 5.50 0.35 -21.99
N ILE A 643 6.57 -0.13 -21.35
CA ILE A 643 7.48 0.76 -20.64
C ILE A 643 8.36 1.45 -21.65
N VAL A 644 8.29 2.78 -21.64
CA VAL A 644 9.11 3.63 -22.47
C VAL A 644 9.91 4.56 -21.58
N SER A 645 11.05 5.02 -22.06
CA SER A 645 11.95 5.83 -21.26
C SER A 645 12.11 7.22 -21.80
N PHE A 646 12.09 8.19 -20.91
CA PHE A 646 12.70 9.46 -21.22
C PHE A 646 14.19 9.29 -21.12
N ASP A 647 14.86 9.44 -22.25
CA ASP A 647 16.28 9.65 -22.24
C ASP A 647 16.54 11.17 -22.19
N LYS A 648 17.50 11.54 -21.35
CA LYS A 648 17.90 12.94 -21.13
C LYS A 648 19.30 13.10 -21.64
N VAL A 649 19.52 14.10 -22.48
CA VAL A 649 20.89 14.49 -22.82
C VAL A 649 21.04 16.00 -22.71
N HIS A 650 21.65 16.50 -21.63
CA HIS A 650 23.09 16.78 -21.57
C HIS A 650 23.48 17.57 -20.31
N LYS A 651 24.64 17.25 -19.70
CA LYS A 651 25.47 18.19 -18.93
C LYS A 651 26.46 18.84 -19.92
N ARG A 652 26.68 20.16 -19.85
CA ARG A 652 27.82 20.88 -20.46
C ARG A 652 29.20 20.44 -19.86
N SER A 653 29.32 19.22 -19.35
CA SER A 653 30.48 18.69 -18.62
C SER A 653 30.58 17.17 -18.76
N ALA A 654 31.81 16.66 -18.88
CA ALA A 654 32.18 15.26 -19.09
C ALA A 654 31.91 14.30 -17.89
N ASN A 655 31.13 14.72 -16.88
CA ASN A 655 30.68 13.80 -15.83
C ASN A 655 29.42 13.06 -16.28
N VAL A 656 29.62 11.79 -16.66
CA VAL A 656 28.65 10.87 -17.29
C VAL A 656 27.53 10.37 -16.36
N ASN A 657 27.43 10.83 -15.11
CA ASN A 657 26.64 10.12 -14.09
C ASN A 657 25.31 10.78 -13.66
N GLU A 658 24.67 11.61 -14.48
CA GLU A 658 23.33 12.13 -14.15
C GLU A 658 22.28 11.72 -15.20
N VAL A 659 22.08 10.41 -15.31
CA VAL A 659 20.94 9.83 -16.04
C VAL A 659 19.74 9.84 -15.09
N ILE A 660 18.99 10.94 -15.04
CA ILE A 660 17.63 10.86 -14.47
C ILE A 660 16.72 10.33 -15.58
N SER A 661 16.68 9.02 -15.77
CA SER A 661 15.81 8.39 -16.76
C SER A 661 14.42 8.15 -16.17
N SER A 662 13.54 9.15 -16.17
CA SER A 662 12.12 8.90 -15.86
C SER A 662 11.50 7.96 -16.90
N THR A 663 10.46 7.21 -16.52
CA THR A 663 9.68 6.36 -17.43
C THR A 663 8.37 7.03 -17.83
N ALA A 664 7.85 6.58 -18.96
CA ALA A 664 6.48 6.80 -19.39
C ALA A 664 5.89 5.44 -19.81
N VAL A 665 4.59 5.43 -20.08
CA VAL A 665 3.84 4.21 -20.38
C VAL A 665 3.10 4.40 -21.69
N LEU A 666 3.40 3.58 -22.69
CA LEU A 666 2.69 3.57 -23.97
C LEU A 666 1.25 3.11 -23.76
N ILE A 667 0.27 3.94 -24.13
CA ILE A 667 -1.17 3.65 -23.97
C ILE A 667 -1.87 3.43 -25.33
N SER A 668 -1.26 3.87 -26.43
CA SER A 668 -1.65 3.57 -27.81
C SER A 668 -0.44 3.76 -28.74
N GLU A 669 -0.59 3.52 -30.04
CA GLU A 669 0.46 3.81 -31.03
C GLU A 669 0.84 5.30 -31.10
N TRP A 670 -0.04 6.22 -30.70
CA TRP A 670 0.19 7.67 -30.82
C TRP A 670 0.44 8.38 -29.49
N TYR A 671 0.13 7.72 -28.37
CA TYR A 671 0.12 8.38 -27.07
C TYR A 671 0.81 7.55 -26.00
N ALA A 672 1.55 8.24 -25.14
CA ALA A 672 2.11 7.71 -23.91
C ALA A 672 1.68 8.57 -22.72
N LEU A 673 1.61 7.98 -21.53
CA LEU A 673 1.30 8.67 -20.28
C LEU A 673 2.57 8.77 -19.43
N ALA A 674 2.79 9.90 -18.77
CA ALA A 674 3.88 10.12 -17.83
C ALA A 674 3.38 10.74 -16.53
N ALA A 675 4.17 10.60 -15.46
CA ALA A 675 3.99 11.45 -14.29
C ALA A 675 4.30 12.91 -14.65
N LYS A 676 3.53 13.87 -14.14
CA LYS A 676 3.74 15.30 -14.38
C LYS A 676 5.14 15.77 -13.95
N THR A 677 5.64 15.26 -12.83
CA THR A 677 7.00 15.53 -12.31
C THR A 677 8.09 15.10 -13.28
N SER A 678 7.90 13.98 -13.99
CA SER A 678 8.81 13.49 -15.03
C SER A 678 8.96 14.45 -16.21
N VAL A 679 7.94 15.28 -16.48
CA VAL A 679 7.92 16.26 -17.57
C VAL A 679 8.05 17.73 -17.13
N GLN A 680 8.18 18.03 -15.84
CA GLN A 680 8.36 19.42 -15.38
C GLN A 680 9.83 19.80 -15.10
N LYS A 681 10.74 18.83 -14.97
CA LYS A 681 12.18 19.13 -14.74
C LYS A 681 12.82 19.79 -15.97
N ASN A 682 13.46 20.95 -15.79
CA ASN A 682 14.16 21.73 -16.83
C ASN A 682 15.22 20.90 -17.56
N VAL A 683 14.83 20.21 -18.64
CA VAL A 683 15.73 19.39 -19.45
C VAL A 683 15.56 19.77 -20.90
N VAL A 684 16.69 20.09 -21.50
CA VAL A 684 16.92 20.69 -22.82
C VAL A 684 16.35 19.86 -23.98
N SER A 685 16.24 18.53 -23.87
CA SER A 685 15.65 17.68 -24.91
C SER A 685 15.09 16.40 -24.33
N ARG A 686 13.92 15.97 -24.84
CA ARG A 686 13.21 14.76 -24.40
C ARG A 686 12.68 14.00 -25.61
N TYR A 687 13.06 12.74 -25.72
CA TYR A 687 12.47 11.77 -26.65
C TYR A 687 12.12 10.51 -25.87
N LEU A 688 11.27 9.68 -26.47
CA LEU A 688 10.96 8.38 -25.90
C LEU A 688 11.83 7.31 -26.56
N VAL A 689 12.49 6.53 -25.73
CA VAL A 689 13.09 5.26 -26.16
C VAL A 689 12.05 4.17 -25.94
N LEU A 690 11.67 3.52 -27.03
CA LEU A 690 10.78 2.36 -27.07
C LEU A 690 11.65 1.09 -27.14
N GLY A 691 11.36 0.11 -26.28
CA GLY A 691 12.12 -1.16 -26.19
C GLY A 691 13.17 -1.18 -25.06
N VAL A 692 13.85 -2.33 -24.89
CA VAL A 692 14.75 -2.60 -23.75
C VAL A 692 16.22 -2.51 -24.15
N GLY A 693 16.95 -1.58 -23.54
CA GLY A 693 18.38 -1.34 -23.81
C GLY A 693 19.30 -2.41 -23.20
N SER A 694 19.89 -3.23 -24.07
CA SER A 694 21.27 -3.79 -23.99
C SER A 694 21.50 -4.94 -24.98
N HIS A 695 20.43 -5.56 -25.50
CA HIS A 695 20.50 -6.72 -26.40
C HIS A 695 19.56 -6.65 -27.63
N PHE A 696 18.74 -5.59 -27.74
CA PHE A 696 17.68 -5.45 -28.76
C PHE A 696 17.78 -4.13 -29.52
N ASP A 697 17.16 -4.07 -30.70
CA ASP A 697 17.03 -2.84 -31.49
C ASP A 697 16.32 -1.77 -30.66
N THR A 698 16.97 -0.63 -30.48
CA THR A 698 16.45 0.50 -29.71
C THR A 698 15.71 1.43 -30.66
N PHE A 699 14.42 1.66 -30.40
CA PHE A 699 13.59 2.55 -31.24
C PHE A 699 13.40 3.89 -30.56
N PHE A 700 13.57 4.97 -31.32
CA PHE A 700 13.41 6.33 -30.83
C PHE A 700 12.14 6.93 -31.41
N ALA A 701 11.27 7.42 -30.54
CA ALA A 701 10.05 8.14 -30.92
C ALA A 701 10.15 9.61 -30.47
N ASP A 702 10.01 10.51 -31.44
CA ASP A 702 9.96 11.95 -31.19
C ASP A 702 8.61 12.31 -30.56
N ILE A 703 8.67 13.10 -29.48
CA ILE A 703 7.49 13.66 -28.83
C ILE A 703 7.03 14.86 -29.67
N LYS A 704 5.74 14.98 -29.97
CA LYS A 704 5.14 16.14 -30.64
C LYS A 704 4.64 17.17 -29.63
N ASN A 705 3.88 16.73 -28.64
CA ASN A 705 3.31 17.60 -27.61
C ASN A 705 3.31 16.92 -26.23
N ILE A 706 3.50 17.73 -25.19
CA ILE A 706 3.25 17.38 -23.80
C ILE A 706 2.03 18.16 -23.32
N ILE A 707 0.93 17.45 -23.13
CA ILE A 707 -0.36 17.99 -22.71
C ILE A 707 -0.47 17.81 -21.19
N LEU A 708 -0.61 18.93 -20.49
CA LEU A 708 -0.80 18.95 -19.04
C LEU A 708 -2.29 19.17 -18.73
N PRO A 709 -2.81 18.55 -17.67
CA PRO A 709 -4.18 18.78 -17.22
C PRO A 709 -4.39 20.23 -16.79
N PRO A 710 -5.59 20.80 -17.01
CA PRO A 710 -5.87 22.19 -16.70
C PRO A 710 -5.88 22.45 -15.17
N PRO A 711 -5.78 23.73 -14.74
CA PRO A 711 -5.67 24.07 -13.31
C PRO A 711 -6.82 23.59 -12.43
N ASP A 712 -8.00 23.41 -13.01
CA ASP A 712 -9.24 22.95 -12.37
C ASP A 712 -9.34 21.41 -12.29
N HIS A 713 -8.41 20.66 -12.89
CA HIS A 713 -8.38 19.21 -12.78
C HIS A 713 -8.06 18.78 -11.32
N PRO A 714 -8.77 17.80 -10.72
CA PRO A 714 -8.76 17.54 -9.28
C PRO A 714 -7.39 17.30 -8.62
N ARG A 715 -6.40 16.81 -9.38
CA ARG A 715 -5.06 16.48 -8.84
C ARG A 715 -3.88 16.82 -9.74
N GLN A 716 -4.11 17.06 -11.03
CA GLN A 716 -3.07 17.34 -12.04
C GLN A 716 -1.79 16.49 -11.92
N LEU A 717 -1.89 15.16 -11.85
CA LEU A 717 -0.74 14.29 -11.51
C LEU A 717 -0.02 13.70 -12.73
N PHE A 718 -0.69 13.66 -13.88
CA PHE A 718 -0.20 13.03 -15.10
C PHE A 718 0.04 14.03 -16.22
N ALA A 719 0.80 13.62 -17.22
CA ALA A 719 1.02 14.32 -18.47
C ALA A 719 0.81 13.35 -19.63
N LEU A 720 0.08 13.80 -20.65
CA LEU A 720 -0.19 13.04 -21.85
C LEU A 720 0.84 13.45 -22.91
N ILE A 721 1.56 12.48 -23.43
CA ILE A 721 2.59 12.64 -24.44
C ILE A 721 2.00 12.22 -25.77
N GLU A 722 1.94 13.15 -26.71
CA GLU A 722 1.60 12.87 -28.10
C GLU A 722 2.89 12.57 -28.87
N LEU A 723 2.94 11.47 -29.60
CA LEU A 723 4.05 11.10 -30.48
C LEU A 723 3.90 11.77 -31.84
N LEU A 724 5.03 12.15 -32.45
CA LEU A 724 5.06 12.73 -33.79
C LEU A 724 4.71 11.70 -34.87
N GLU A 725 5.20 10.48 -34.70
CA GLU A 725 4.97 9.33 -35.58
C GLU A 725 4.38 8.17 -34.75
N PRO A 726 3.56 7.29 -35.35
CA PRO A 726 3.00 6.17 -34.61
C PRO A 726 4.10 5.17 -34.26
N ALA A 727 4.08 4.69 -33.02
CA ALA A 727 4.90 3.58 -32.59
C ALA A 727 4.57 2.32 -33.42
N ASP A 728 5.59 1.67 -33.97
CA ASP A 728 5.40 0.47 -34.78
C ASP A 728 5.05 -0.74 -33.89
N LEU A 729 3.74 -0.95 -33.73
CA LEU A 729 3.20 -2.05 -32.93
C LEU A 729 3.40 -3.43 -33.59
N THR A 730 3.96 -3.52 -34.80
CA THR A 730 4.34 -4.83 -35.38
C THR A 730 5.56 -5.41 -34.68
N ILE A 731 6.36 -4.55 -34.04
CA ILE A 731 7.53 -4.95 -33.27
C ILE A 731 7.05 -5.60 -31.96
N PRO A 732 7.43 -6.87 -31.67
CA PRO A 732 6.91 -7.62 -30.53
C PRO A 732 7.17 -6.97 -29.16
N HIS A 733 8.23 -6.17 -29.05
CA HIS A 733 8.60 -5.48 -27.81
C HIS A 733 8.04 -4.06 -27.67
N ILE A 734 7.13 -3.64 -28.55
CA ILE A 734 6.45 -2.35 -28.52
C ILE A 734 4.94 -2.59 -28.55
N LYS A 735 4.30 -2.53 -27.38
CA LYS A 735 2.84 -2.74 -27.23
C LYS A 735 2.28 -1.85 -26.13
N PRO A 736 1.05 -1.34 -26.26
CA PRO A 736 0.46 -0.50 -25.23
C PRO A 736 -0.07 -1.30 -24.04
N ILE A 737 -0.15 -0.66 -22.86
CA ILE A 737 -0.90 -1.17 -21.71
C ILE A 737 -2.40 -0.88 -21.87
N CYS A 738 -3.27 -1.65 -21.22
CA CYS A 738 -4.70 -1.34 -21.21
C CYS A 738 -5.02 -0.19 -20.24
N LEU A 739 -5.92 0.72 -20.64
CA LEU A 739 -6.46 1.77 -19.76
C LEU A 739 -7.79 1.32 -19.10
N PRO A 740 -8.06 1.73 -17.85
CA PRO A 740 -9.21 1.24 -17.09
C PRO A 740 -10.51 1.98 -17.43
N PHE A 741 -10.98 1.92 -18.68
CA PHE A 741 -12.18 2.68 -19.11
C PHE A 741 -13.49 2.28 -18.41
N LEU A 742 -13.54 1.10 -17.78
CA LEU A 742 -14.76 0.53 -17.21
C LEU A 742 -14.91 0.90 -15.73
N ASN A 743 -16.11 1.31 -15.33
CA ASN A 743 -16.42 1.68 -13.94
C ASN A 743 -16.08 0.57 -12.93
N GLY A 744 -16.25 -0.71 -13.32
CA GLY A 744 -15.89 -1.85 -12.48
C GLY A 744 -14.40 -1.90 -12.10
N LEU A 745 -13.52 -1.42 -12.99
CA LEU A 745 -12.08 -1.39 -12.78
C LEU A 745 -11.64 -0.29 -11.79
N HIS A 746 -12.43 0.78 -11.65
CA HIS A 746 -12.19 1.84 -10.67
C HIS A 746 -12.83 1.54 -9.30
N ARG A 747 -13.92 0.77 -9.26
CA ARG A 747 -14.61 0.39 -8.01
C ARG A 747 -13.86 -0.70 -7.24
N ASN A 748 -13.24 -1.64 -7.95
CA ASN A 748 -12.49 -2.72 -7.35
C ASN A 748 -11.04 -2.28 -7.08
N LYS A 749 -10.65 -2.19 -5.81
CA LYS A 749 -9.26 -1.97 -5.43
C LYS A 749 -8.50 -3.29 -5.55
N PRO A 750 -7.57 -3.44 -6.50
CA PRO A 750 -6.79 -4.66 -6.62
C PRO A 750 -5.95 -4.85 -5.36
N ALA A 751 -6.06 -6.03 -4.74
CA ALA A 751 -5.23 -6.42 -3.60
C ALA A 751 -3.74 -6.45 -3.99
N GLU A 752 -3.46 -6.77 -5.25
CA GLU A 752 -2.12 -6.88 -5.81
C GLU A 752 -1.94 -6.00 -7.05
N VAL A 753 -0.79 -5.36 -7.13
CA VAL A 753 -0.35 -4.54 -8.26
C VAL A 753 1.06 -4.97 -8.65
N ILE A 754 1.37 -4.95 -9.94
CA ILE A 754 2.70 -5.28 -10.44
C ILE A 754 3.39 -3.98 -10.84
N LEU A 755 4.53 -3.73 -10.21
CA LEU A 755 5.47 -2.69 -10.60
C LEU A 755 6.42 -3.27 -11.64
N SER A 756 6.51 -2.66 -12.82
CA SER A 756 7.50 -3.06 -13.82
C SER A 756 8.53 -1.95 -14.05
N THR A 757 9.79 -2.33 -14.27
CA THR A 757 10.85 -1.41 -14.67
C THR A 757 11.30 -1.67 -16.10
N ARG A 758 12.21 -0.82 -16.56
CA ARG A 758 12.77 -0.86 -17.92
C ARG A 758 13.72 -2.04 -18.17
N LEU A 759 14.07 -2.80 -17.13
CA LEU A 759 15.02 -3.91 -17.21
C LEU A 759 14.30 -5.22 -17.55
N ILE A 760 14.99 -6.10 -18.29
CA ILE A 760 14.49 -7.45 -18.62
C ILE A 760 14.23 -8.22 -17.32
N ASN A 761 13.13 -8.99 -17.25
CA ASN A 761 12.74 -9.79 -16.07
C ASN A 761 12.61 -8.97 -14.77
N SER A 762 12.40 -7.65 -14.87
CA SER A 762 12.41 -6.76 -13.71
C SER A 762 11.02 -6.20 -13.44
N PHE A 763 10.17 -7.06 -12.88
CA PHE A 763 8.84 -6.71 -12.39
C PHE A 763 8.62 -7.33 -11.00
N LYS A 764 7.88 -6.63 -10.15
CA LYS A 764 7.63 -7.03 -8.76
C LYS A 764 6.15 -6.95 -8.44
N LYS A 765 5.62 -8.03 -7.87
CA LYS A 765 4.25 -8.06 -7.33
C LYS A 765 4.26 -7.39 -5.97
N LEU A 766 3.34 -6.46 -5.77
CA LEU A 766 3.22 -5.64 -4.57
C LEU A 766 1.77 -5.70 -4.08
N LYS A 767 1.57 -5.76 -2.77
CA LYS A 767 0.25 -5.66 -2.16
C LYS A 767 -0.10 -4.21 -1.92
N THR A 768 -1.29 -3.79 -2.36
CA THR A 768 -1.74 -2.42 -2.07
C THR A 768 -2.03 -2.26 -0.58
N THR A 769 -1.65 -1.12 -0.02
CA THR A 769 -1.82 -0.81 1.40
C THR A 769 -2.38 0.61 1.58
N ASP A 770 -2.97 0.88 2.74
CA ASP A 770 -3.44 2.21 3.08
C ASP A 770 -2.27 3.20 3.29
N TYR A 771 -2.56 4.48 3.05
CA TYR A 771 -1.58 5.57 3.13
C TYR A 771 -1.00 5.75 4.55
N GLN A 772 -1.79 5.50 5.60
CA GLN A 772 -1.35 5.64 7.00
C GLN A 772 -0.38 4.53 7.42
N ARG A 773 -0.55 3.31 6.90
CA ARG A 773 0.40 2.20 7.05
C ARG A 773 1.69 2.44 6.27
N CYS A 774 1.57 3.10 5.12
CA CYS A 774 2.70 3.53 4.32
C CYS A 774 3.55 4.61 5.02
N LEU A 775 2.90 5.67 5.51
CA LEU A 775 3.55 6.74 6.29
C LEU A 775 4.29 6.19 7.51
N ARG A 776 3.69 5.22 8.22
CA ARG A 776 4.36 4.53 9.34
C ARG A 776 5.64 3.81 8.94
N GLN A 777 5.73 3.25 7.74
CA GLN A 777 6.98 2.64 7.23
C GLN A 777 7.98 3.70 6.72
N LEU A 778 7.50 4.84 6.22
CA LEU A 778 8.36 5.94 5.74
C LEU A 778 9.01 6.74 6.88
N LEU A 779 8.31 6.89 8.02
CA LEU A 779 8.82 7.53 9.23
C LEU A 779 10.03 6.78 9.85
N TYR A 780 10.29 5.54 9.42
CA TYR A 780 11.48 4.76 9.78
C TYR A 780 12.80 5.37 9.25
N ILE A 781 12.76 6.30 8.29
CA ILE A 781 13.92 6.77 7.50
C ILE A 781 14.47 8.15 7.94
N ASP A 782 13.95 8.78 9.01
CA ASP A 782 14.42 10.10 9.50
C ASP A 782 14.44 11.20 8.41
N GLN A 783 13.50 11.14 7.47
CA GLN A 783 13.33 12.14 6.41
C GLN A 783 11.89 12.67 6.46
N PRO A 784 11.66 13.98 6.68
CA PRO A 784 10.33 14.56 6.56
C PRO A 784 9.93 14.56 5.08
N ILE A 785 8.99 13.69 4.70
CA ILE A 785 8.47 13.64 3.32
C ILE A 785 7.12 14.34 3.27
N THR A 786 7.10 15.55 2.70
CA THR A 786 5.88 16.29 2.39
C THR A 786 5.42 15.97 0.97
N PHE A 787 4.20 15.48 0.81
CA PHE A 787 3.57 15.32 -0.50
C PHE A 787 2.49 16.37 -0.69
N ASP A 788 2.39 16.94 -1.90
CA ASP A 788 1.33 17.90 -2.25
C ASP A 788 -0.06 17.24 -2.33
N THR A 789 -0.13 15.91 -2.46
CA THR A 789 -1.35 15.09 -2.49
C THR A 789 -1.10 13.74 -1.81
N GLU A 790 -2.13 13.06 -1.28
CA GLU A 790 -1.97 11.73 -0.65
C GLU A 790 -1.68 10.63 -1.71
N PRO A 791 -0.44 10.12 -1.85
CA PRO A 791 -0.16 9.04 -2.79
C PRO A 791 -0.76 7.71 -2.32
N SER A 792 -1.04 6.83 -3.28
CA SER A 792 -1.33 5.44 -2.98
C SER A 792 -0.06 4.66 -2.73
N CYS A 793 -0.18 3.56 -1.99
CA CYS A 793 0.97 2.81 -1.54
C CYS A 793 0.82 1.32 -1.82
N ALA A 794 1.93 0.68 -2.19
CA ALA A 794 2.03 -0.76 -2.26
C ALA A 794 3.36 -1.22 -1.66
N VAL A 795 3.33 -2.38 -1.02
CA VAL A 795 4.49 -2.95 -0.33
C VAL A 795 4.81 -4.32 -0.92
N GLU A 796 6.05 -4.74 -0.80
CA GLU A 796 6.47 -6.06 -1.26
C GLU A 796 5.70 -7.14 -0.49
N ASP A 797 5.26 -8.18 -1.20
CA ASP A 797 4.76 -9.36 -0.53
C ASP A 797 5.91 -10.06 0.19
N LEU A 798 5.71 -10.42 1.46
CA LEU A 798 6.74 -11.04 2.31
C LEU A 798 7.16 -12.44 1.81
N GLU A 799 6.55 -12.95 0.73
CA GLU A 799 6.92 -14.21 0.06
C GLU A 799 8.00 -14.03 -1.03
N ASP A 800 8.18 -12.83 -1.58
CA ASP A 800 9.11 -12.53 -2.68
C ASP A 800 10.38 -11.78 -2.22
N VAL A 801 10.75 -11.92 -0.94
CA VAL A 801 11.81 -11.18 -0.22
C VAL A 801 13.23 -11.41 -0.80
N TYR A 802 13.42 -12.43 -1.64
CA TYR A 802 14.70 -12.71 -2.32
C TYR A 802 14.87 -11.95 -3.66
N GLN A 803 13.88 -11.17 -4.11
CA GLN A 803 14.08 -10.30 -5.27
C GLN A 803 14.83 -9.03 -4.85
N ALA A 804 15.95 -8.75 -5.52
CA ALA A 804 16.70 -7.51 -5.37
C ALA A 804 15.76 -6.28 -5.37
N SER A 805 16.11 -5.26 -4.58
CA SER A 805 15.42 -3.97 -4.60
C SER A 805 15.21 -3.54 -6.04
N LEU A 806 13.94 -3.37 -6.42
CA LEU A 806 13.58 -3.01 -7.78
C LEU A 806 13.71 -1.50 -7.89
N ALA A 807 14.88 -1.03 -8.32
CA ALA A 807 15.11 0.37 -8.62
C ALA A 807 14.14 0.80 -9.74
N SER A 808 13.04 1.44 -9.35
CA SER A 808 12.01 1.91 -10.27
C SER A 808 12.12 3.41 -10.47
N ASP A 809 12.06 3.80 -11.73
CA ASP A 809 12.12 5.21 -12.12
C ASP A 809 10.76 5.90 -11.87
N PRO A 810 10.71 7.21 -11.59
CA PRO A 810 9.45 7.96 -11.61
C PRO A 810 8.73 7.79 -12.95
N GLY A 811 7.42 7.54 -12.88
CA GLY A 811 6.59 7.18 -14.05
C GLY A 811 6.51 5.69 -14.36
N SER A 812 7.11 4.81 -13.54
CA SER A 812 7.02 3.36 -13.74
C SER A 812 5.58 2.88 -13.51
N PRO A 813 5.04 2.00 -14.37
CA PRO A 813 3.65 1.59 -14.27
C PRO A 813 3.42 0.67 -13.08
N PHE A 814 2.36 0.95 -12.35
CA PHE A 814 1.66 0.01 -11.49
C PHE A 814 0.49 -0.55 -12.28
N GLN A 815 0.48 -1.86 -12.51
CA GLN A 815 -0.55 -2.50 -13.31
C GLN A 815 -1.26 -3.62 -12.54
N ALA A 816 -2.55 -3.81 -12.82
CA ALA A 816 -3.36 -4.87 -12.24
C ALA A 816 -3.74 -5.89 -13.31
N ALA A 817 -3.61 -7.18 -12.98
CA ALA A 817 -4.05 -8.25 -13.86
C ALA A 817 -5.57 -8.42 -13.76
N VAL A 818 -6.28 -8.38 -14.89
CA VAL A 818 -7.72 -8.58 -14.98
C VAL A 818 -8.01 -9.55 -16.11
N TRP A 819 -8.89 -10.52 -15.86
CA TRP A 819 -9.33 -11.47 -16.88
C TRP A 819 -10.21 -10.78 -17.91
N TYR A 820 -9.83 -10.91 -19.19
CA TYR A 820 -10.62 -10.45 -20.34
C TYR A 820 -10.64 -11.59 -21.37
N GLY A 821 -11.78 -12.26 -21.48
CA GLY A 821 -11.91 -13.56 -22.13
C GLY A 821 -11.12 -14.63 -21.41
N GLU A 822 -10.42 -15.48 -22.16
CA GLU A 822 -9.68 -16.63 -21.62
C GLU A 822 -8.25 -16.30 -21.16
N ARG A 823 -7.87 -15.02 -21.11
CA ARG A 823 -6.50 -14.61 -20.74
C ARG A 823 -6.46 -13.39 -19.83
N PRO A 824 -5.48 -13.31 -18.91
CA PRO A 824 -5.25 -12.12 -18.11
C PRO A 824 -4.67 -10.99 -18.96
N ARG A 825 -5.14 -9.76 -18.72
CA ARG A 825 -4.61 -8.52 -19.28
C ARG A 825 -4.18 -7.57 -18.19
N TYR A 826 -3.13 -6.81 -18.46
CA TYR A 826 -2.60 -5.83 -17.52
C TYR A 826 -3.16 -4.45 -17.81
N PHE A 827 -3.90 -3.92 -16.84
CA PHE A 827 -4.45 -2.57 -16.87
C PHE A 827 -3.59 -1.62 -16.05
N LEU A 828 -3.35 -0.42 -16.56
CA LEU A 828 -2.62 0.62 -15.85
C LEU A 828 -3.47 1.11 -14.67
N TYR A 829 -3.00 0.85 -13.46
CA TYR A 829 -3.67 1.23 -12.22
C TYR A 829 -3.09 2.52 -11.63
N GLY A 830 -1.79 2.77 -11.85
CA GLY A 830 -1.14 3.98 -11.39
C GLY A 830 0.30 4.12 -11.89
N MET A 831 0.96 5.21 -11.48
CA MET A 831 2.35 5.49 -11.85
C MET A 831 3.17 5.91 -10.65
N HIS A 832 4.41 5.41 -10.57
CA HIS A 832 5.34 5.71 -9.48
C HIS A 832 5.67 7.20 -9.35
N VAL A 833 5.69 7.74 -8.13
CA VAL A 833 5.83 9.20 -7.85
C VAL A 833 7.28 9.66 -7.66
N ASN A 834 8.23 8.75 -7.43
CA ASN A 834 9.45 9.07 -6.69
C ASN A 834 10.48 9.96 -7.41
N GLU A 835 10.84 11.09 -6.79
CA GLU A 835 12.05 11.86 -7.09
C GLU A 835 13.25 11.30 -6.31
N SER A 836 14.10 10.53 -7.00
CA SER A 836 15.51 10.23 -6.70
C SER A 836 16.00 10.43 -5.25
N SER A 837 16.30 9.30 -4.58
CA SER A 837 17.31 9.09 -3.50
C SER A 837 16.82 8.56 -2.14
N ILE A 838 15.52 8.59 -1.81
CA ILE A 838 15.06 8.12 -0.48
C ILE A 838 15.05 6.58 -0.37
N PHE A 839 14.80 5.86 -1.48
CA PHE A 839 14.48 4.43 -1.45
C PHE A 839 15.57 3.49 -1.96
N SER A 840 16.69 3.99 -2.48
CA SER A 840 17.84 3.14 -2.88
C SER A 840 18.54 2.48 -1.69
N ILE A 841 18.18 2.88 -0.46
CA ILE A 841 18.79 2.43 0.80
C ILE A 841 17.91 1.36 1.49
N LEU A 842 16.64 1.25 1.08
CA LEU A 842 15.70 0.30 1.66
C LEU A 842 15.54 -0.93 0.76
N TYR A 843 15.94 -2.09 1.28
CA TYR A 843 15.72 -3.37 0.61
C TYR A 843 14.22 -3.77 0.57
N HIS A 844 13.37 -3.19 1.44
CA HIS A 844 11.93 -3.53 1.59
C HIS A 844 11.02 -2.32 1.87
N GLY A 845 11.31 -1.16 1.27
CA GLY A 845 10.52 0.06 1.48
C GLY A 845 9.15 0.05 0.77
N PRO A 846 8.16 0.82 1.25
CA PRO A 846 6.91 0.99 0.54
C PRO A 846 7.11 1.75 -0.78
N TYR A 847 6.39 1.35 -1.82
CA TYR A 847 6.37 2.01 -3.10
C TYR A 847 5.16 2.93 -3.23
N LEU A 848 5.41 4.19 -3.58
CA LEU A 848 4.40 5.23 -3.70
C LEU A 848 4.03 5.48 -5.16
N PHE A 849 2.73 5.53 -5.44
CA PHE A 849 2.22 5.76 -6.78
C PHE A 849 0.94 6.60 -6.77
N HIS A 850 0.72 7.35 -7.85
CA HIS A 850 -0.54 8.03 -8.10
C HIS A 850 -1.46 7.10 -8.89
N LYS A 851 -2.69 6.90 -8.40
CA LYS A 851 -3.71 6.10 -9.09
C LYS A 851 -4.26 6.84 -10.30
N ILE A 852 -4.62 6.08 -11.33
CA ILE A 852 -5.42 6.58 -12.45
C ILE A 852 -6.89 6.57 -12.03
N GLU A 853 -7.47 7.75 -11.88
CA GLU A 853 -8.87 7.93 -11.57
C GLU A 853 -9.71 8.14 -12.84
N GLN A 854 -11.03 8.04 -12.67
CA GLN A 854 -11.96 8.20 -13.78
C GLN A 854 -11.88 9.59 -14.43
N ALA A 855 -11.55 10.62 -13.66
CA ALA A 855 -11.31 11.97 -14.17
C ALA A 855 -10.08 12.02 -15.11
N ASP A 856 -9.00 11.30 -14.77
CA ASP A 856 -7.79 11.23 -15.60
C ASP A 856 -8.10 10.54 -16.93
N VAL A 857 -8.88 9.45 -16.90
CA VAL A 857 -9.30 8.74 -18.12
C VAL A 857 -10.19 9.63 -19.00
N ALA A 858 -11.14 10.37 -18.40
CA ALA A 858 -11.98 11.31 -19.13
C ALA A 858 -11.15 12.43 -19.79
N TRP A 859 -10.18 12.99 -19.06
CA TRP A 859 -9.25 13.99 -19.58
C TRP A 859 -8.39 13.47 -20.74
N ILE A 860 -7.89 12.22 -20.64
CA ILE A 860 -7.18 11.57 -21.75
C ILE A 860 -8.09 11.51 -22.99
N MET A 861 -9.33 11.09 -22.84
CA MET A 861 -10.27 10.92 -23.96
C MET A 861 -10.65 12.25 -24.64
N GLU A 862 -10.67 13.35 -23.90
CA GLU A 862 -10.91 14.69 -24.43
C GLU A 862 -9.71 15.21 -25.27
N ASN A 863 -8.50 14.82 -24.90
CA ASN A 863 -7.26 15.32 -25.51
C ASN A 863 -6.70 14.42 -26.61
N VAL A 864 -7.07 13.14 -26.62
CA VAL A 864 -6.73 12.22 -27.68
C VAL A 864 -7.57 12.53 -28.92
N ARG A 865 -6.91 12.82 -30.04
CA ARG A 865 -7.56 13.11 -31.32
C ARG A 865 -7.09 12.12 -32.38
N LYS A 866 -7.96 11.88 -33.38
CA LYS A 866 -7.60 11.15 -34.60
C LYS A 866 -6.55 11.98 -35.36
N ASN A 867 -5.30 11.53 -35.32
CA ASN A 867 -4.21 12.26 -35.97
C ASN A 867 -4.26 12.06 -37.49
N GLU A 868 -4.45 13.15 -38.22
CA GLU A 868 -4.10 13.20 -39.64
C GLU A 868 -2.58 13.12 -39.75
N ARG A 869 -2.05 12.32 -40.67
CA ARG A 869 -0.62 12.36 -41.00
C ARG A 869 -0.27 13.80 -41.33
N GLN A 870 0.55 14.45 -40.49
CA GLN A 870 1.14 15.73 -40.87
C GLN A 870 2.22 15.48 -41.92
N SER A 871 1.78 15.29 -43.16
CA SER A 871 2.63 15.27 -44.34
C SER A 871 2.92 16.70 -44.78
N SER A 872 3.74 17.44 -44.04
CA SER A 872 4.54 18.50 -44.67
C SER A 872 5.61 19.05 -43.72
N PHE A 873 6.86 18.66 -43.98
CA PHE A 873 7.95 19.63 -43.90
C PHE A 873 7.55 20.84 -44.78
N PRO A 874 7.64 22.09 -44.30
CA PRO A 874 7.39 23.24 -45.15
C PRO A 874 8.44 23.28 -46.27
N SER A 875 8.09 22.68 -47.41
CA SER A 875 8.88 22.62 -48.63
C SER A 875 8.62 23.87 -49.46
N LYS A 876 9.02 25.03 -48.96
CA LYS A 876 9.24 26.21 -49.82
C LYS A 876 10.50 26.94 -49.39
N VAL A 877 11.54 26.80 -50.20
CA VAL A 877 12.69 27.70 -50.23
C VAL A 877 12.15 29.13 -50.30
N ARG A 878 12.29 29.89 -49.22
CA ARG A 878 12.17 31.33 -49.30
C ARG A 878 13.53 31.85 -49.70
N ASN A 879 13.67 32.31 -50.95
CA ASN A 879 14.76 33.20 -51.34
C ASN A 879 14.53 34.55 -50.66
N GLU A 880 14.70 34.58 -49.34
CA GLU A 880 14.51 35.73 -48.48
C GLU A 880 15.88 36.28 -48.11
N ARG A 881 16.09 37.57 -48.39
CA ARG A 881 17.33 38.29 -48.13
C ARG A 881 17.26 38.95 -46.77
N VAL A 882 18.16 38.58 -45.87
CA VAL A 882 18.26 39.18 -44.53
C VAL A 882 18.98 40.53 -44.66
N THR A 883 18.27 41.62 -44.34
CA THR A 883 18.80 42.98 -44.41
C THR A 883 19.09 43.50 -43.01
N LEU A 884 20.35 43.86 -42.76
CA LEU A 884 20.83 44.31 -41.44
C LEU A 884 21.35 45.74 -41.49
N ASN A 885 21.05 46.51 -40.44
CA ASN A 885 21.51 47.90 -40.30
C ASN A 885 23.03 47.97 -40.19
N PRO A 886 23.71 48.98 -40.77
CA PRO A 886 25.14 49.21 -40.58
C PRO A 886 25.57 49.16 -39.11
N VAL A 887 26.79 48.70 -38.85
CA VAL A 887 27.39 48.68 -37.50
C VAL A 887 27.44 50.11 -36.96
N GLN A 888 26.77 50.38 -35.85
CA GLN A 888 26.75 51.72 -35.27
C GLN A 888 28.11 52.01 -34.60
N ARG A 889 28.78 53.06 -35.10
CA ARG A 889 30.02 53.70 -34.60
C ARG A 889 31.37 53.13 -35.08
N ASN A 890 31.95 53.88 -36.02
CA ASN A 890 33.34 54.36 -36.15
C ASN A 890 34.53 53.43 -36.45
N ALA A 891 35.34 53.91 -37.40
CA ALA A 891 36.50 53.30 -38.05
C ALA A 891 37.62 52.75 -37.13
N SER A 892 37.65 53.10 -35.85
CA SER A 892 38.63 52.63 -34.85
C SER A 892 38.52 51.12 -34.58
N ARG A 893 37.30 50.57 -34.66
CA ARG A 893 36.98 49.16 -34.38
C ARG A 893 37.51 48.19 -35.43
N ARG A 894 37.69 48.66 -36.67
CA ARG A 894 38.25 47.85 -37.78
C ARG A 894 39.74 47.55 -37.61
N ALA A 895 40.46 48.29 -36.76
CA ALA A 895 41.90 48.13 -36.56
C ALA A 895 42.27 46.99 -35.58
N LEU A 896 41.34 46.56 -34.72
CA LEU A 896 41.55 45.46 -33.75
C LEU A 896 41.48 44.09 -34.39
N LEU A 897 40.78 44.01 -35.52
CA LEU A 897 40.78 42.88 -36.40
C LEU A 897 41.84 43.17 -37.46
N LYS A 898 43.11 42.84 -37.18
CA LYS A 898 44.13 42.70 -38.24
C LYS A 898 43.76 41.53 -39.15
N ILE A 899 42.64 41.63 -39.86
CA ILE A 899 42.26 40.70 -40.91
C ILE A 899 43.04 41.16 -42.13
N ASN A 900 44.28 40.70 -42.26
CA ASN A 900 45.08 40.82 -43.49
C ASN A 900 44.50 39.93 -44.62
N GLY A 901 43.18 39.91 -44.79
CA GLY A 901 42.51 39.02 -45.73
C GLY A 901 42.72 37.52 -45.43
N THR A 902 42.94 37.14 -44.17
CA THR A 902 43.23 35.73 -43.78
C THR A 902 42.07 35.02 -43.08
N CYS A 903 40.98 35.70 -42.71
CA CYS A 903 39.84 35.04 -42.07
C CYS A 903 38.91 34.34 -43.07
N GLY A 904 38.09 33.41 -42.57
CA GLY A 904 36.98 32.79 -43.30
C GLY A 904 37.42 31.91 -44.47
N VAL A 905 38.65 31.37 -44.41
CA VAL A 905 39.21 30.48 -45.43
C VAL A 905 38.97 29.03 -45.00
N SER A 906 38.22 28.28 -45.81
CA SER A 906 38.02 26.85 -45.64
C SER A 906 38.65 26.07 -46.81
N THR A 907 39.12 24.85 -46.55
CA THR A 907 39.67 23.96 -47.58
C THR A 907 39.04 22.57 -47.47
N ASN A 908 39.13 21.74 -48.51
CA ASN A 908 38.63 20.37 -48.44
C ASN A 908 39.32 19.53 -47.35
N ARG A 909 40.54 19.89 -46.94
CA ARG A 909 41.27 19.21 -45.86
C ARG A 909 40.91 19.74 -44.47
N TYR A 910 40.61 21.03 -44.37
CA TYR A 910 40.21 21.71 -43.14
C TYR A 910 38.98 22.55 -43.43
N PRO A 911 37.78 21.94 -43.39
CA PRO A 911 36.55 22.62 -43.75
C PRO A 911 36.08 23.62 -42.67
N THR A 912 36.48 23.40 -41.41
CA THR A 912 36.08 24.23 -40.25
C THR A 912 37.27 24.58 -39.33
N PRO A 913 38.31 25.26 -39.83
CA PRO A 913 39.55 25.56 -39.09
C PRO A 913 39.38 26.53 -37.90
N TRP A 914 38.17 27.06 -37.70
CA TRP A 914 37.80 27.95 -36.61
C TRP A 914 37.16 27.23 -35.41
N ILE A 915 36.83 25.93 -35.50
CA ILE A 915 36.26 25.19 -34.37
C ILE A 915 37.35 24.87 -33.36
N VAL A 916 37.10 25.21 -32.10
CA VAL A 916 38.03 24.99 -30.99
C VAL A 916 37.32 24.28 -29.85
N ALA A 917 37.95 23.27 -29.26
CA ALA A 917 37.41 22.54 -28.12
C ALA A 917 37.74 23.25 -26.79
N LEU A 918 36.80 23.30 -25.85
CA LEU A 918 37.04 23.77 -24.48
C LEU A 918 37.39 22.60 -23.55
N VAL A 919 38.40 22.75 -22.68
CA VAL A 919 38.80 21.71 -21.72
C VAL A 919 39.15 22.30 -20.34
N ASN A 920 38.99 21.50 -19.28
CA ASN A 920 39.30 21.89 -17.89
C ASN A 920 40.76 21.62 -17.49
N LYS A 921 41.46 20.70 -18.15
CA LYS A 921 42.84 20.32 -17.84
C LYS A 921 43.63 20.12 -19.14
N PRO A 922 44.94 20.41 -19.15
CA PRO A 922 45.81 20.25 -20.32
C PRO A 922 46.20 18.77 -20.60
N SER A 923 45.28 17.83 -20.34
CA SER A 923 45.45 16.38 -20.54
C SER A 923 44.41 15.84 -21.53
N PHE A 924 44.47 14.55 -21.89
CA PHE A 924 43.55 13.84 -22.82
C PHE A 924 42.11 13.73 -22.27
N GLY A 925 41.46 14.87 -22.03
CA GLY A 925 40.07 14.97 -21.56
C GLY A 925 39.08 15.12 -22.72
N PHE A 926 37.86 14.64 -22.51
CA PHE A 926 36.72 14.94 -23.38
C PHE A 926 36.44 16.46 -23.37
N PRO A 927 36.14 17.06 -24.54
CA PRO A 927 35.81 18.49 -24.60
C PRO A 927 34.56 18.79 -23.77
N LEU A 928 34.62 19.85 -22.95
CA LEU A 928 33.46 20.40 -22.23
C LEU A 928 32.44 21.04 -23.18
N GLY A 929 32.92 21.45 -24.35
CA GLY A 929 32.14 22.13 -25.38
C GLY A 929 33.04 22.63 -26.50
N TYR A 930 32.47 23.41 -27.41
CA TYR A 930 33.17 24.00 -28.53
C TYR A 930 32.93 25.51 -28.58
N VAL A 931 33.88 26.23 -29.16
CA VAL A 931 33.81 27.67 -29.40
C VAL A 931 34.41 27.97 -30.77
N THR A 932 34.09 29.14 -31.29
CA THR A 932 34.52 29.57 -32.62
C THR A 932 35.62 30.63 -32.51
N LEU A 933 36.75 30.39 -33.19
CA LEU A 933 37.88 31.32 -33.28
C LEU A 933 37.52 32.50 -34.20
N ILE A 934 37.57 33.73 -33.67
CA ILE A 934 37.24 34.96 -34.42
C ILE A 934 38.45 35.89 -34.61
N SER A 935 39.56 35.63 -33.90
CA SER A 935 40.86 36.29 -34.08
C SER A 935 41.98 35.42 -33.48
N ASP A 936 43.22 35.86 -33.58
CA ASP A 936 44.38 35.22 -32.93
C ASP A 936 44.31 35.23 -31.38
N ARG A 937 43.41 36.03 -30.77
CA ARG A 937 43.31 36.19 -29.30
C ARG A 937 41.92 35.95 -28.72
N PHE A 938 40.89 35.77 -29.53
CA PHE A 938 39.52 35.69 -29.06
C PHE A 938 38.75 34.54 -29.70
N VAL A 939 37.97 33.87 -28.85
CA VAL A 939 36.98 32.86 -29.23
C VAL A 939 35.61 33.28 -28.70
N VAL A 940 34.55 32.93 -29.44
CA VAL A 940 33.16 33.21 -29.07
C VAL A 940 32.34 31.92 -29.06
N GLY A 941 31.38 31.82 -28.15
CA GLY A 941 30.49 30.67 -28.06
C GLY A 941 29.51 30.77 -26.89
N PRO A 942 28.85 29.67 -26.51
CA PRO A 942 27.90 29.67 -25.41
C PRO A 942 28.57 29.76 -24.02
N VAL A 943 27.78 30.05 -22.99
CA VAL A 943 28.21 30.19 -21.60
C VAL A 943 28.42 28.82 -20.95
N TYR A 944 29.67 28.36 -20.81
CA TYR A 944 29.97 27.06 -20.20
C TYR A 944 30.22 27.16 -18.68
N GLY A 945 29.14 27.25 -17.87
CA GLY A 945 29.19 27.03 -16.41
C GLY A 945 30.00 28.02 -15.57
N CYS A 946 30.33 29.18 -16.12
CA CYS A 946 31.08 30.27 -15.47
C CYS A 946 30.19 31.41 -14.97
N ASP A 947 29.02 31.06 -14.45
CA ASP A 947 28.16 32.03 -13.75
C ASP A 947 28.62 32.11 -12.30
N GLY A 948 28.87 33.32 -11.81
CA GLY A 948 29.73 33.62 -10.66
C GLY A 948 29.28 33.15 -9.28
N ASP A 949 28.32 32.22 -9.18
CA ASP A 949 27.61 31.88 -7.94
C ASP A 949 27.53 30.37 -7.62
N SER A 950 28.25 29.49 -8.33
CA SER A 950 28.31 28.07 -7.95
C SER A 950 29.69 27.44 -8.17
N SER A 951 30.00 26.40 -7.40
CA SER A 951 31.27 25.68 -7.33
C SER A 951 31.65 24.87 -8.59
N THR A 952 31.31 25.35 -9.79
CA THR A 952 31.50 24.66 -11.08
C THR A 952 32.83 24.98 -11.76
N VAL A 953 33.33 23.97 -12.49
CA VAL A 953 34.62 23.95 -13.20
C VAL A 953 34.56 24.88 -14.42
N CYS A 954 35.07 26.11 -14.31
CA CYS A 954 35.31 26.93 -15.49
C CYS A 954 36.34 26.27 -16.42
N PRO A 955 36.13 26.27 -17.76
CA PRO A 955 37.15 25.82 -18.70
C PRO A 955 38.40 26.70 -18.54
N LEU A 956 39.55 26.04 -18.43
CA LEU A 956 40.83 26.72 -18.22
C LEU A 956 41.63 26.83 -19.52
N PHE A 957 41.34 25.98 -20.51
CA PHE A 957 42.11 25.90 -21.76
C PHE A 957 41.21 25.68 -22.97
N VAL A 958 41.70 26.12 -24.12
CA VAL A 958 41.18 25.76 -25.45
C VAL A 958 42.12 24.77 -26.12
N ARG A 959 41.58 23.79 -26.87
CA ARG A 959 42.33 22.76 -27.60
C ARG A 959 42.13 22.88 -29.10
N PHE A 960 43.22 22.93 -29.85
CA PHE A 960 43.24 22.88 -31.32
C PHE A 960 43.73 21.51 -31.81
N ASP A 961 42.99 20.90 -32.74
CA ASP A 961 43.35 19.61 -33.29
C ASP A 961 44.54 19.76 -34.26
N GLY A 962 45.60 18.98 -34.04
CA GLY A 962 46.79 18.93 -34.92
C GLY A 962 47.95 19.89 -34.60
N LEU A 963 48.01 20.49 -33.41
CA LEU A 963 49.14 21.34 -32.95
C LEU A 963 50.13 20.60 -32.02
N PRO A 964 51.43 20.99 -31.99
CA PRO A 964 52.44 20.41 -31.08
C PRO A 964 52.16 20.68 -29.60
N GLU A 965 51.68 21.89 -29.27
CA GLU A 965 51.15 22.27 -27.95
C GLU A 965 49.69 22.69 -28.15
N PRO A 966 48.73 21.74 -28.11
CA PRO A 966 47.38 22.03 -28.56
C PRO A 966 46.57 22.88 -27.58
N PHE A 967 47.09 23.19 -26.39
CA PHE A 967 46.35 23.83 -25.31
C PHE A 967 46.77 25.29 -25.07
N ILE A 968 45.81 26.22 -25.17
CA ILE A 968 46.04 27.63 -24.83
C ILE A 968 45.14 28.01 -23.66
N ALA A 969 45.70 28.59 -22.61
CA ALA A 969 44.95 29.00 -21.44
C ALA A 969 43.97 30.14 -21.76
N ILE A 970 42.81 30.14 -21.10
CA ILE A 970 41.85 31.24 -21.14
C ILE A 970 42.23 32.24 -20.05
N ASP A 971 42.48 33.49 -20.46
CA ASP A 971 42.83 34.59 -19.55
C ASP A 971 41.59 35.21 -18.91
N LYS A 972 40.52 35.41 -19.68
CA LYS A 972 39.26 35.99 -19.17
C LYS A 972 38.06 35.55 -19.99
N VAL A 973 36.95 35.26 -19.32
CA VAL A 973 35.63 35.01 -19.92
C VAL A 973 34.71 36.21 -19.64
N PHE A 974 33.99 36.65 -20.66
CA PHE A 974 33.01 37.71 -20.62
C PHE A 974 31.64 37.13 -20.98
N VAL A 975 30.74 37.05 -20.01
CA VAL A 975 29.35 36.61 -20.21
C VAL A 975 28.48 37.81 -20.55
N HIS A 976 27.52 37.65 -21.45
CA HIS A 976 26.58 38.73 -21.78
C HIS A 976 25.81 39.19 -20.52
N PRO A 977 25.69 40.51 -20.24
CA PRO A 977 25.11 41.02 -18.99
C PRO A 977 23.63 40.66 -18.74
N GLN A 978 22.90 40.28 -19.79
CA GLN A 978 21.49 39.88 -19.73
C GLN A 978 21.31 38.35 -19.88
N TYR A 979 22.38 37.58 -19.68
CA TYR A 979 22.29 36.13 -19.71
C TYR A 979 21.32 35.63 -18.62
N ASP A 980 20.41 34.76 -19.03
CA ASP A 980 19.47 34.09 -18.12
C ASP A 980 19.68 32.57 -18.26
N ALA A 981 20.19 31.98 -17.18
CA ALA A 981 20.47 30.55 -17.11
C ALA A 981 19.21 29.66 -17.15
N ALA A 982 18.03 30.21 -16.80
CA ALA A 982 16.80 29.43 -16.71
C ALA A 982 16.16 29.16 -18.08
N ASN A 983 16.22 30.13 -19.00
CA ASN A 983 15.60 30.05 -20.32
C ASN A 983 16.60 30.13 -21.49
N HIS A 984 17.90 30.18 -21.17
CA HIS A 984 19.00 30.33 -22.13
C HIS A 984 18.95 31.62 -22.98
N ALA A 985 18.25 32.66 -22.50
CA ALA A 985 18.27 33.96 -23.16
C ALA A 985 19.67 34.56 -23.09
N ASN A 986 20.13 35.14 -24.21
CA ASN A 986 21.44 35.77 -24.33
C ASN A 986 22.64 34.85 -23.96
N ASP A 987 22.57 33.55 -24.29
CA ASP A 987 23.62 32.54 -24.04
C ASP A 987 24.87 32.74 -24.93
N ASN A 988 25.54 33.88 -24.75
CA ASN A 988 26.68 34.35 -25.53
C ASN A 988 27.83 34.74 -24.60
N ALA A 989 29.01 34.16 -24.85
CA ALA A 989 30.23 34.40 -24.12
C ALA A 989 31.40 34.67 -25.08
N LEU A 990 32.23 35.63 -24.71
CA LEU A 990 33.50 35.92 -25.36
C LEU A 990 34.64 35.51 -24.42
N ALA A 991 35.62 34.77 -24.90
CA ALA A 991 36.80 34.42 -24.11
C ALA A 991 38.09 34.95 -24.75
N ARG A 992 38.94 35.55 -23.92
CA ARG A 992 40.26 36.04 -24.29
C ARG A 992 41.32 34.98 -23.99
N LEU A 993 42.15 34.68 -24.98
CA LEU A 993 43.24 33.73 -24.88
C LEU A 993 44.48 34.38 -24.23
N ALA A 994 45.17 33.63 -23.37
CA ALA A 994 46.38 34.07 -22.69
C ALA A 994 47.54 34.33 -23.66
N ALA A 995 47.61 33.57 -24.76
CA ALA A 995 48.60 33.72 -25.83
C ALA A 995 47.93 33.89 -27.20
N ALA A 996 48.65 34.50 -28.15
CA ALA A 996 48.22 34.56 -29.55
C ALA A 996 48.37 33.20 -30.21
N VAL A 997 47.35 32.79 -30.95
CA VAL A 997 47.36 31.57 -31.76
C VAL A 997 48.04 31.86 -33.10
N ASP A 998 48.86 30.93 -33.59
CA ASP A 998 49.44 31.04 -34.92
C ASP A 998 48.39 30.77 -36.02
N THR A 999 47.76 31.84 -36.49
CA THR A 999 46.77 31.79 -37.58
C THR A 999 47.40 31.69 -38.97
N SER A 1000 48.70 31.41 -39.10
CA SER A 1000 49.31 31.08 -40.40
C SER A 1000 49.10 29.61 -40.79
N LEU A 1001 48.73 28.77 -39.81
CA LEU A 1001 48.52 27.34 -40.01
C LEU A 1001 47.19 27.05 -40.73
N PRO A 1002 47.14 26.13 -41.70
CA PRO A 1002 45.94 25.88 -42.50
C PRO A 1002 44.80 25.21 -41.71
N ASN A 1003 45.10 24.56 -40.59
CA ASN A 1003 44.13 23.94 -39.67
C ASN A 1003 43.68 24.88 -38.54
N VAL A 1004 44.20 26.11 -38.47
CA VAL A 1004 43.89 27.08 -37.43
C VAL A 1004 43.69 28.46 -38.07
N GLN A 1005 42.45 28.77 -38.41
CA GLN A 1005 42.09 30.03 -39.09
C GLN A 1005 40.84 30.62 -38.44
N PRO A 1006 40.81 31.93 -38.17
CA PRO A 1006 39.63 32.57 -37.61
C PRO A 1006 38.53 32.70 -38.67
N ILE A 1007 37.27 32.59 -38.27
CA ILE A 1007 36.12 32.93 -39.12
C ILE A 1007 35.96 34.46 -39.22
N CYS A 1008 35.45 34.96 -40.34
CA CYS A 1008 35.26 36.41 -40.49
C CYS A 1008 34.02 36.90 -39.71
N LEU A 1009 34.10 38.12 -39.16
CA LEU A 1009 32.96 38.83 -38.62
C LEU A 1009 32.35 39.79 -39.66
N PRO A 1010 31.01 39.88 -39.79
CA PRO A 1010 30.34 40.67 -40.82
C PRO A 1010 30.25 42.17 -40.49
N ILE A 1011 31.41 42.85 -40.56
CA ILE A 1011 31.57 44.25 -40.09
C ILE A 1011 31.42 45.28 -41.22
N SER A 1012 31.59 44.87 -42.48
CA SER A 1012 31.37 45.76 -43.63
C SER A 1012 29.92 45.73 -44.06
N ASP A 1013 29.38 46.89 -44.42
CA ASP A 1013 27.98 47.06 -44.84
C ASP A 1013 27.64 46.19 -46.06
N THR A 1014 28.62 45.89 -46.92
CA THR A 1014 28.46 45.06 -48.12
C THR A 1014 28.30 43.56 -47.86
N ILE A 1015 28.79 43.06 -46.72
CA ILE A 1015 28.77 41.64 -46.32
C ILE A 1015 27.81 41.39 -45.16
N ARG A 1016 27.25 42.46 -44.58
CA ARG A 1016 26.39 42.37 -43.41
C ARG A 1016 25.07 41.70 -43.75
N SER A 1017 24.45 42.09 -44.86
CA SER A 1017 23.22 41.49 -45.38
C SER A 1017 23.52 40.30 -46.30
N TYR A 1018 22.77 39.21 -46.17
CA TYR A 1018 23.04 37.94 -46.87
C TYR A 1018 21.74 37.23 -47.27
N ASP A 1019 21.83 36.29 -48.20
CA ASP A 1019 20.71 35.44 -48.60
C ASP A 1019 20.68 34.16 -47.75
N LEU A 1020 19.52 33.71 -47.30
CA LEU A 1020 19.40 32.49 -46.49
C LEU A 1020 19.99 31.25 -47.18
N SER A 1021 19.95 31.18 -48.52
CA SER A 1021 20.56 30.11 -49.32
C SER A 1021 22.08 30.02 -49.20
N SER A 1022 22.74 31.10 -48.76
CA SER A 1022 24.19 31.14 -48.52
C SER A 1022 24.61 30.57 -47.15
N LEU A 1023 23.65 30.28 -46.27
CA LEU A 1023 23.93 29.74 -44.94
C LEU A 1023 24.42 28.30 -45.02
N SER A 1024 25.42 28.02 -44.19
CA SER A 1024 26.00 26.70 -43.98
C SER A 1024 26.22 26.47 -42.49
N MET A 1025 26.08 25.22 -42.05
CA MET A 1025 26.29 24.82 -40.66
C MET A 1025 27.43 23.80 -40.56
N ASP A 1026 28.21 23.93 -39.50
CA ASP A 1026 29.28 23.00 -39.17
C ASP A 1026 28.71 21.76 -38.47
N TYR A 1027 29.21 20.57 -38.81
CA TYR A 1027 28.82 19.32 -38.17
C TYR A 1027 29.99 18.36 -38.01
N TYR A 1028 29.83 17.39 -37.11
CA TYR A 1028 30.81 16.33 -36.90
C TYR A 1028 30.35 15.07 -37.63
N ASP A 1029 31.22 14.53 -38.49
CA ASP A 1029 30.99 13.26 -39.16
C ASP A 1029 31.70 12.15 -38.38
N SER A 1030 30.91 11.33 -37.68
CA SER A 1030 31.43 10.20 -36.92
C SER A 1030 32.04 9.10 -37.79
N SER A 1031 31.62 9.00 -39.06
CA SER A 1031 32.15 7.99 -39.99
C SER A 1031 33.54 8.37 -40.51
N LEU A 1032 33.78 9.66 -40.72
CA LEU A 1032 35.05 10.21 -41.20
C LEU A 1032 35.96 10.73 -40.08
N TRP A 1033 35.51 10.66 -38.82
CA TRP A 1033 36.21 11.21 -37.65
C TRP A 1033 36.69 12.65 -37.86
N GLY A 1034 35.83 13.49 -38.45
CA GLY A 1034 36.21 14.83 -38.89
C GLY A 1034 35.06 15.82 -38.89
N TYR A 1035 35.39 17.11 -38.81
CA TYR A 1035 34.43 18.20 -38.93
C TYR A 1035 34.15 18.46 -40.42
N ASN A 1036 32.90 18.80 -40.75
CA ASN A 1036 32.43 19.05 -42.10
C ASN A 1036 31.39 20.19 -42.11
N VAL A 1037 31.01 20.63 -43.31
CA VAL A 1037 30.04 21.72 -43.52
C VAL A 1037 28.92 21.25 -44.41
N VAL A 1038 27.68 21.63 -44.10
CA VAL A 1038 26.48 21.34 -44.91
C VAL A 1038 25.65 22.61 -45.12
N ASN A 1039 25.04 22.74 -46.29
CA ASN A 1039 24.17 23.89 -46.60
C ASN A 1039 22.92 23.86 -45.71
N ALA A 1040 22.61 25.01 -45.09
CA ALA A 1040 21.48 25.20 -44.20
C ALA A 1040 20.25 25.81 -44.88
N GLY A 1041 20.35 26.25 -46.14
CA GLY A 1041 19.40 27.17 -46.78
C GLY A 1041 17.94 26.74 -46.72
N ASP A 1042 17.62 25.50 -47.08
CA ASP A 1042 16.26 24.95 -47.02
C ASP A 1042 15.93 24.23 -45.69
N ARG A 1043 16.90 24.21 -44.78
CA ARG A 1043 16.78 23.71 -43.41
C ARG A 1043 16.42 24.83 -42.43
N TYR A 1044 16.49 26.09 -42.85
CA TYR A 1044 16.21 27.25 -42.01
C TYR A 1044 14.72 27.36 -41.68
N ILE A 1045 14.41 27.63 -40.41
CA ILE A 1045 13.05 27.82 -39.89
C ILE A 1045 12.94 29.22 -39.27
N ASP A 1046 11.83 29.91 -39.52
CA ASP A 1046 11.54 31.19 -38.88
C ASP A 1046 11.43 31.05 -37.35
N HIS A 1047 11.93 32.04 -36.61
CA HIS A 1047 11.90 32.06 -35.15
C HIS A 1047 10.51 31.82 -34.55
N THR A 1048 9.42 32.25 -35.20
CA THR A 1048 8.04 32.02 -34.72
C THR A 1048 7.64 30.54 -34.83
N ASP A 1049 7.90 29.90 -35.97
CA ASP A 1049 7.63 28.47 -36.18
C ASP A 1049 8.57 27.63 -35.30
N CYS A 1050 9.83 28.06 -35.16
CA CYS A 1050 10.78 27.43 -34.26
C CYS A 1050 10.29 27.45 -32.80
N GLN A 1051 9.86 28.61 -32.30
CA GLN A 1051 9.29 28.75 -30.97
C GLN A 1051 8.05 27.87 -30.80
N GLN A 1052 7.12 27.88 -31.75
CA GLN A 1052 5.91 27.04 -31.71
C GLN A 1052 6.21 25.55 -31.61
N ARG A 1053 7.22 25.07 -32.35
CA ARG A 1053 7.64 23.67 -32.28
C ARG A 1053 8.18 23.34 -30.89
N TRP A 1054 9.07 24.17 -30.35
CA TRP A 1054 9.67 23.95 -29.03
C TRP A 1054 8.67 24.12 -27.86
N GLU A 1055 7.65 24.98 -27.99
CA GLU A 1055 6.56 25.16 -27.01
C GLU A 1055 5.79 23.87 -26.71
N GLY A 1056 5.62 23.01 -27.73
CA GLY A 1056 4.96 21.71 -27.59
C GLY A 1056 5.65 20.79 -26.56
N LEU A 1057 6.96 20.93 -26.35
CA LEU A 1057 7.73 20.13 -25.39
C LEU A 1057 7.73 20.69 -23.96
N LYS A 1058 7.05 21.83 -23.72
CA LYS A 1058 7.03 22.51 -22.41
C LYS A 1058 8.44 22.78 -21.83
N VAL A 1059 9.42 22.99 -22.70
CA VAL A 1059 10.79 23.39 -22.31
C VAL A 1059 10.85 24.90 -22.10
N GLN A 1060 11.60 25.35 -21.09
CA GLN A 1060 11.89 26.77 -20.88
C GLN A 1060 12.96 27.20 -21.89
N LEU A 1061 12.54 27.55 -23.10
CA LEU A 1061 13.39 28.07 -24.15
C LEU A 1061 12.72 29.31 -24.75
N SER A 1062 13.46 30.42 -24.78
CA SER A 1062 13.03 31.63 -25.46
C SER A 1062 13.72 31.72 -26.82
N VAL A 1063 12.98 31.51 -27.90
CA VAL A 1063 13.44 31.74 -29.26
C VAL A 1063 12.84 33.03 -29.77
N ASP A 1064 13.69 34.01 -30.08
CA ASP A 1064 13.28 35.27 -30.67
C ASP A 1064 14.18 35.65 -31.87
N ARG A 1065 14.20 36.94 -32.25
CA ARG A 1065 15.00 37.44 -33.37
C ARG A 1065 16.51 37.39 -33.13
N THR A 1066 16.94 37.17 -31.89
CA THR A 1066 18.32 36.95 -31.49
C THR A 1066 18.75 35.50 -31.65
N ASN A 1067 17.93 34.66 -32.28
CA ASN A 1067 18.22 33.26 -32.57
C ASN A 1067 18.06 32.92 -34.06
N HIS A 1068 18.78 31.90 -34.51
CA HIS A 1068 18.53 31.21 -35.78
C HIS A 1068 18.10 29.77 -35.50
N CYS A 1069 17.24 29.21 -36.36
CA CYS A 1069 16.77 27.83 -36.23
C CYS A 1069 17.02 27.05 -37.52
N VAL A 1070 17.65 25.89 -37.41
CA VAL A 1070 18.04 25.06 -38.58
C VAL A 1070 17.76 23.59 -38.30
N THR A 1071 17.10 22.89 -39.23
CA THR A 1071 16.82 21.44 -39.12
C THR A 1071 17.96 20.56 -39.62
N ARG A 1072 18.06 19.34 -39.09
CA ARG A 1072 19.09 18.37 -39.48
C ARG A 1072 18.73 17.49 -40.67
N LYS A 1073 17.47 17.43 -41.08
CA LYS A 1073 17.01 16.55 -42.18
C LYS A 1073 16.19 17.31 -43.21
N ARG A 1074 16.40 16.98 -44.49
CA ARG A 1074 15.62 17.51 -45.61
C ARG A 1074 14.37 16.66 -45.92
N THR A 1075 14.48 15.33 -45.84
CA THR A 1075 13.41 14.33 -46.12
C THR A 1075 13.62 13.05 -45.30
N ILE A 1076 12.61 12.20 -45.14
CA ILE A 1076 12.65 10.99 -44.27
C ILE A 1076 13.64 9.91 -44.74
N GLU A 1077 14.11 9.92 -46.00
CA GLU A 1077 14.77 8.76 -46.60
C GLU A 1077 16.27 8.96 -46.98
N GLU A 1078 16.83 10.17 -47.03
CA GLU A 1078 18.08 10.38 -47.82
C GLU A 1078 19.31 10.99 -47.13
N ASP A 1079 19.25 11.54 -45.92
CA ASP A 1079 20.44 12.19 -45.32
C ASP A 1079 21.17 11.32 -44.27
N ALA A 1080 22.50 11.27 -44.37
CA ALA A 1080 23.39 10.74 -43.34
C ALA A 1080 23.20 11.46 -41.98
N LEU A 1081 23.56 10.80 -40.88
CA LEU A 1081 23.40 11.33 -39.52
C LEU A 1081 24.27 12.59 -39.30
N ILE A 1082 23.68 13.79 -39.36
CA ILE A 1082 24.37 15.06 -39.08
C ILE A 1082 24.41 15.29 -37.56
N ASP A 1083 25.61 15.28 -36.96
CA ASP A 1083 25.83 15.54 -35.52
C ASP A 1083 26.36 16.97 -35.28
N ILE A 1084 25.44 17.89 -34.94
CA ILE A 1084 25.79 19.25 -34.53
C ILE A 1084 26.22 19.23 -33.06
N ARG A 1085 27.34 19.88 -32.70
CA ARG A 1085 27.74 20.09 -31.29
C ARG A 1085 27.43 21.51 -30.85
N ILE A 1086 27.14 21.69 -29.57
CA ILE A 1086 27.00 23.03 -28.97
C ILE A 1086 28.31 23.79 -29.19
N GLY A 1087 28.21 25.01 -29.72
CA GLY A 1087 29.32 25.88 -30.11
C GLY A 1087 29.74 25.81 -31.58
N PHE A 1088 29.21 24.88 -32.36
CA PHE A 1088 29.47 24.81 -33.80
C PHE A 1088 28.86 26.00 -34.54
N ALA A 1089 29.57 26.50 -35.55
CA ALA A 1089 29.21 27.74 -36.21
C ALA A 1089 28.12 27.52 -37.27
N LEU A 1090 27.23 28.51 -37.35
CA LEU A 1090 26.39 28.81 -38.50
C LEU A 1090 27.01 30.00 -39.21
N HIS A 1091 27.26 29.90 -40.51
CA HIS A 1091 27.98 30.93 -41.25
C HIS A 1091 27.44 31.09 -42.67
N SER A 1092 27.66 32.26 -43.25
CA SER A 1092 27.27 32.56 -44.64
C SER A 1092 28.51 32.64 -45.53
N ARG A 1093 28.44 32.01 -46.70
CA ARG A 1093 29.48 32.13 -47.72
C ARG A 1093 29.19 33.32 -48.64
N GLN A 1094 30.11 34.28 -48.70
CA GLN A 1094 29.93 35.50 -49.53
C GLN A 1094 31.24 35.94 -50.21
N SER A 1095 31.12 36.46 -51.43
CA SER A 1095 32.24 37.05 -52.17
C SER A 1095 32.65 38.41 -51.59
N ALA A 1096 33.90 38.53 -51.15
CA ALA A 1096 34.49 39.81 -50.77
C ALA A 1096 35.87 39.99 -51.39
N ALA A 1097 36.09 41.14 -52.05
CA ALA A 1097 37.38 41.53 -52.64
C ALA A 1097 38.04 40.42 -53.50
N LEU A 1098 37.27 39.81 -54.43
CA LEU A 1098 37.69 38.76 -55.38
C LEU A 1098 37.89 37.34 -54.79
N SER A 1099 37.56 37.10 -53.52
CA SER A 1099 37.64 35.78 -52.88
C SER A 1099 36.36 35.43 -52.10
N GLU A 1100 35.94 34.17 -52.15
CA GLU A 1100 34.86 33.62 -51.30
C GLU A 1100 35.35 33.50 -49.85
N ARG A 1101 34.52 33.93 -48.89
CA ARG A 1101 34.84 33.84 -47.46
C ARG A 1101 33.62 33.45 -46.64
N GLU A 1102 33.89 32.77 -45.53
CA GLU A 1102 32.89 32.38 -44.53
C GLU A 1102 32.77 33.45 -43.45
N TYR A 1103 31.53 33.87 -43.18
CA TYR A 1103 31.20 34.88 -42.16
C TYR A 1103 30.31 34.30 -41.09
N LEU A 1104 30.71 34.46 -39.82
CA LEU A 1104 29.95 33.98 -38.68
C LEU A 1104 28.58 34.67 -38.61
N ARG A 1105 27.53 33.85 -38.48
CA ARG A 1105 26.13 34.27 -38.29
C ARG A 1105 25.57 33.77 -36.97
N GLY A 1106 26.02 32.62 -36.52
CA GLY A 1106 25.67 32.13 -35.21
C GLY A 1106 26.53 30.98 -34.74
N PHE A 1107 26.25 30.50 -33.53
CA PHE A 1107 26.79 29.24 -33.03
C PHE A 1107 25.71 28.50 -32.25
N ALA A 1108 25.73 27.16 -32.32
CA ALA A 1108 24.69 26.32 -31.73
C ALA A 1108 24.71 26.48 -30.20
N VAL A 1109 23.57 26.84 -29.62
CA VAL A 1109 23.40 26.96 -28.16
C VAL A 1109 22.43 25.94 -27.59
N PHE A 1110 21.54 25.44 -28.46
CA PHE A 1110 20.54 24.44 -28.15
C PHE A 1110 20.40 23.48 -29.33
N LYS A 1111 20.25 22.18 -29.09
CA LYS A 1111 20.23 21.19 -30.16
C LYS A 1111 19.28 20.03 -29.88
N ALA A 1112 18.68 19.45 -30.91
CA ALA A 1112 17.95 18.17 -30.79
C ALA A 1112 18.95 16.99 -30.67
N MET A 1113 18.57 15.83 -30.13
CA MET A 1113 19.50 14.69 -30.07
C MET A 1113 19.48 13.83 -31.33
N HIS A 1114 18.30 13.54 -31.88
CA HIS A 1114 18.17 12.65 -33.04
C HIS A 1114 18.21 13.40 -34.37
N ALA A 1115 18.85 12.78 -35.36
CA ALA A 1115 19.00 13.33 -36.71
C ALA A 1115 17.69 13.33 -37.54
N LYS A 1116 16.57 12.82 -37.00
CA LYS A 1116 15.26 12.76 -37.68
C LYS A 1116 14.35 13.99 -37.42
N SER A 1117 14.86 15.05 -36.80
CA SER A 1117 14.05 15.97 -36.03
C SER A 1117 13.11 16.89 -36.82
N TYR A 1118 11.83 16.86 -36.42
CA TYR A 1118 10.85 17.95 -36.54
C TYR A 1118 11.32 19.24 -35.82
N TYR A 1119 12.16 19.08 -34.78
CA TYR A 1119 12.74 20.15 -33.98
C TYR A 1119 14.04 20.72 -34.58
N PRO A 1120 14.13 22.03 -34.82
CA PRO A 1120 15.35 22.66 -35.30
C PRO A 1120 16.38 22.88 -34.19
N ASP A 1121 17.67 22.79 -34.52
CA ASP A 1121 18.75 23.28 -33.67
C ASP A 1121 18.70 24.80 -33.57
N VAL A 1122 18.93 25.35 -32.38
CA VAL A 1122 18.89 26.80 -32.12
C VAL A 1122 20.30 27.34 -31.96
N TYR A 1123 20.59 28.37 -32.74
CA TYR A 1123 21.84 29.09 -32.76
C TYR A 1123 21.62 30.49 -32.21
N ILE A 1124 22.58 31.03 -31.46
CA ILE A 1124 22.61 32.47 -31.16
C ILE A 1124 22.88 33.23 -32.46
N ASN A 1125 22.09 34.26 -32.74
CA ASN A 1125 22.29 35.17 -33.85
C ASN A 1125 23.39 36.19 -33.49
N THR A 1126 24.63 35.90 -33.88
CA THR A 1126 25.78 36.77 -33.59
C THR A 1126 25.67 38.15 -34.23
N ASP A 1127 24.87 38.34 -35.27
CA ASP A 1127 24.64 39.66 -35.85
C ASP A 1127 23.93 40.61 -34.86
N ALA A 1128 23.06 40.07 -33.99
CA ALA A 1128 22.38 40.83 -32.94
C ALA A 1128 23.31 41.24 -31.79
N TYR A 1129 24.41 40.49 -31.59
CA TYR A 1129 25.37 40.72 -30.51
C TYR A 1129 26.70 41.30 -31.00
N LEU A 1130 26.85 41.62 -32.29
CA LEU A 1130 28.13 42.01 -32.87
C LEU A 1130 28.72 43.26 -32.20
N ASP A 1131 27.88 44.24 -31.87
CA ASP A 1131 28.34 45.47 -31.20
C ASP A 1131 28.91 45.14 -29.81
N TRP A 1132 28.23 44.27 -29.04
CA TRP A 1132 28.74 43.80 -27.74
C TRP A 1132 30.04 43.02 -27.86
N ILE A 1133 30.17 42.14 -28.86
CA ILE A 1133 31.40 41.37 -29.12
C ILE A 1133 32.56 42.34 -29.37
N LEU A 1134 32.38 43.32 -30.28
CA LEU A 1134 33.42 44.29 -30.63
C LEU A 1134 33.79 45.20 -29.44
N ASP A 1135 32.81 45.69 -28.69
CA ASP A 1135 33.01 46.51 -27.50
C ASP A 1135 33.79 45.76 -26.40
N THR A 1136 33.53 44.46 -26.27
CA THR A 1136 34.21 43.61 -25.29
C THR A 1136 35.64 43.30 -25.72
N MET A 1137 35.89 43.08 -27.01
CA MET A 1137 37.26 42.93 -27.56
C MET A 1137 38.10 44.20 -27.37
N GLU A 1138 37.47 45.38 -27.34
CA GLU A 1138 38.10 46.68 -27.09
C GLU A 1138 38.57 46.89 -25.64
N GLN A 1139 38.03 46.13 -24.68
CA GLN A 1139 38.38 46.28 -23.27
C GLN A 1139 39.86 45.92 -23.04
N ARG A 1140 40.71 46.94 -22.95
CA ARG A 1140 42.11 46.80 -22.54
C ARG A 1140 42.16 46.18 -21.14
N PRO A 1141 43.15 45.32 -20.83
CA PRO A 1141 43.39 44.95 -19.44
C PRO A 1141 43.53 46.24 -18.62
N ALA A 1142 42.76 46.36 -17.54
CA ALA A 1142 43.04 47.39 -16.55
C ALA A 1142 44.49 47.17 -16.11
N LEU A 1143 45.36 48.14 -16.40
CA LEU A 1143 46.70 48.13 -15.83
C LEU A 1143 46.52 48.08 -14.31
N PRO A 1144 47.28 47.26 -13.58
CA PRO A 1144 47.17 47.17 -12.12
C PRO A 1144 47.53 48.48 -11.39
N PHE A 1145 47.82 49.56 -12.11
CA PHE A 1145 48.14 50.89 -11.62
C PHE A 1145 47.95 51.96 -12.72
N ASP A 1146 47.60 53.18 -12.32
CA ASP A 1146 47.50 54.35 -13.20
C ASP A 1146 48.91 54.86 -13.58
N LEU A 1147 49.24 54.85 -14.88
CA LEU A 1147 50.52 55.35 -15.38
C LEU A 1147 50.71 56.87 -15.20
N ARG A 1148 49.65 57.62 -14.87
CA ARG A 1148 49.74 59.06 -14.53
C ARG A 1148 50.38 59.31 -13.16
N GLU A 1149 50.42 58.31 -12.26
CA GLU A 1149 51.02 58.46 -10.93
C GLU A 1149 52.55 58.30 -10.91
N LYS A 1150 53.19 57.81 -11.99
CA LYS A 1150 54.65 57.52 -12.00
C LYS A 1150 55.46 58.17 -13.11
N LEU A 1151 54.87 58.92 -14.02
CA LEU A 1151 55.63 59.71 -15.00
C LEU A 1151 55.91 61.12 -14.45
N ILE A 1152 56.93 61.21 -13.59
CA ILE A 1152 57.63 62.48 -13.36
C ILE A 1152 58.52 62.71 -14.59
N PHE A 1153 58.05 63.55 -15.52
CA PHE A 1153 58.98 64.24 -16.42
C PHE A 1153 59.83 65.15 -15.54
N SER A 1154 61.13 64.85 -15.44
CA SER A 1154 62.10 65.79 -14.87
C SER A 1154 62.61 66.65 -16.03
N ASP A 1155 62.38 67.95 -15.92
CA ASP A 1155 63.01 68.95 -16.78
C ASP A 1155 64.53 68.86 -16.65
N LYS A 1156 65.20 68.62 -17.78
CA LYS A 1156 66.52 69.16 -18.10
C LYS A 1156 66.70 69.33 -19.60
#